data_AF-A0A257M171-F1
#
_entry.id   AF-A0A257M171-F1
#
_cell.length_a   1.000
_cell.length_b   1.000
_cell.length_c   1.000
_cell.angle_alpha   90.00
_cell.angle_beta   90.00
_cell.angle_gamma   90.00
#
_symmetry.space_group_name_H-M   'P 1'
#
loop_
_entity.id
_entity.type
_entity.pdbx_description
1 polymer ?
#
loop_
_entity_poly.entity_id
_entity_poly.type
_entity_poly.pdbx_seq_one_letter_code
_entity_poly.pdbx_strand_id
1 'polypeptide(L)'
;MRTALAFAFLIAALLPALGQQAPRPEFPGGIRLPKDAHGEAAISALGNRLPEVAAHYRRTPEQLRALFRCDDCLRANPEGRLFYACEFHVPAAEQGAPTAESIGTTDPAPFPTAETFLLHSRPGANRVVYLDFDGHVDNTAGNWKDGASAPPFDTNGDPATFSSSERDRIVYIWQRVAEDFSMFDIDVTTEDPGVPALSKSSSSDLTYGIRVCIGGSSGGVDDWYTSSSGGVAFVGSFDSGSDVPCWVFPGNLGNSEKNIAEAASHEVGHTLGLNHDGVTGGSSYYSGQGNWAPIMGVGYSKEIVQWSKGEYTNANNTQDDLAVMLTQGAVYRPDDHGSTTAMATVLSADTLPLLTEGVIEKRTDLDFFRVTAAGGSLAITVKPAPRDSNLRIEVKLYDAAGTLLQTASTADTSSGTQTVTLTRSVVVGDYFFSVDGIGTGDPLTTGYSDYASLGQYLVSITGLLPAGATWLPTAAGTYQWNTNANWSASPIPNAAGVTLRLNNNIAGNQTVNLPAAATVGTLFLGDSNGTHGFTVASTGGTLTFNNGSAAAGLNKSTGANDVISAPLALTSELVVNQSSSGTLSFSGAVSGAGALTKDGAGTLVLTGAKTYTGATTAGDGVLRLDTTDALPSGNLRLSGGGVIGLASGDFSRAHGTGSNQVQWTGDGGFAAFGANRTVTPGAMSWSSTTLNGNTLILGHATADATLIWASNLSFAGATRTIQVDEGSADVDARISGVLSGGGTFNKTGGGLLELTNANTYTAITSVNDGLLLLSHASALPTTNLILGGGILGLGSGDLTARTIGTGTSQVQWTADGGFAAFGATRAVKFSATTINWTATNFIGGGRTLVLGHATADATLDWQQPISMNGGARTVEVGDGSAEIDAVMSGLINGGTTGNSPFNKTGEGTLAFTAQNTYSGDTIITAGTLMIGNGGTTGGVSQNSTTIIVESGAILAVNRSDTVTQGGNALKVA
;
A
#
# COMPACT_ATOMS: atom_id res chain seq x y z
N MET A 1 -11.92 36.27 -34.08
CA MET A 1 -11.00 37.38 -34.38
C MET A 1 -11.20 38.48 -33.34
N ARG A 2 -10.15 38.69 -32.52
CA ARG A 2 -9.76 39.92 -31.80
C ARG A 2 -10.84 40.69 -31.00
N THR A 3 -10.86 40.48 -29.68
CA THR A 3 -10.39 41.44 -28.65
C THR A 3 -10.75 40.91 -27.25
N ALA A 4 -9.86 40.12 -26.65
CA ALA A 4 -9.88 39.75 -25.23
C ALA A 4 -8.43 39.79 -24.75
N LEU A 5 -7.91 41.00 -24.54
CA LEU A 5 -6.54 41.22 -24.08
C LEU A 5 -6.47 42.59 -23.37
N ALA A 6 -7.12 42.72 -22.22
CA ALA A 6 -6.93 43.84 -21.27
C ALA A 6 -7.73 43.63 -19.97
N PHE A 7 -7.49 42.55 -19.21
CA PHE A 7 -7.94 42.43 -17.82
C PHE A 7 -7.09 41.39 -17.07
N ALA A 8 -5.77 41.58 -17.07
CA ALA A 8 -4.82 40.73 -16.33
C ALA A 8 -3.74 41.53 -15.55
N PHE A 9 -3.91 42.84 -15.41
CA PHE A 9 -2.94 43.69 -14.71
C PHE A 9 -3.66 44.69 -13.80
N LEU A 10 -4.42 44.20 -12.81
CA LEU A 10 -4.81 45.01 -11.64
C LEU A 10 -5.33 44.18 -10.45
N ILE A 11 -4.72 43.05 -10.11
CA ILE A 11 -4.93 42.36 -8.80
C ILE A 11 -3.57 41.87 -8.28
N ALA A 12 -2.60 42.78 -8.17
CA ALA A 12 -1.31 42.52 -7.52
C ALA A 12 -0.91 43.63 -6.53
N ALA A 13 -1.84 44.52 -6.17
CA ALA A 13 -1.57 45.66 -5.31
C ALA A 13 -2.70 45.85 -4.30
N LEU A 14 -2.88 44.88 -3.40
CA LEU A 14 -3.56 45.01 -2.09
C LEU A 14 -3.45 43.72 -1.24
N LEU A 15 -2.36 42.96 -1.39
CA LEU A 15 -1.95 42.05 -0.31
C LEU A 15 -1.43 42.93 0.83
N PRO A 16 -1.92 42.82 2.07
CA PRO A 16 -1.17 43.35 3.19
C PRO A 16 0.17 42.62 3.17
N ALA A 17 1.26 43.37 3.30
CA ALA A 17 2.59 42.82 3.49
C ALA A 17 2.56 41.93 4.74
N LEU A 18 2.34 40.62 4.56
CA LEU A 18 2.78 39.61 5.49
C LEU A 18 4.27 39.87 5.64
N GLY A 19 4.68 40.33 6.82
CA GLY A 19 6.07 40.66 7.10
C GLY A 19 6.92 39.43 6.83
N GLN A 20 7.55 39.36 5.66
CA GLN A 20 8.60 38.41 5.38
C GLN A 20 9.70 38.68 6.38
N GLN A 21 9.79 37.80 7.38
CA GLN A 21 10.85 37.82 8.37
C GLN A 21 12.19 37.68 7.63
N ALA A 22 13.20 38.45 8.03
CA ALA A 22 14.51 38.42 7.39
C ALA A 22 15.07 36.98 7.30
N PRO A 23 15.81 36.61 6.24
CA PRO A 23 16.38 35.28 6.09
C PRO A 23 17.26 34.92 7.30
N ARG A 24 17.21 33.65 7.72
CA ARG A 24 18.01 33.13 8.85
C ARG A 24 19.50 33.39 8.55
N PRO A 25 20.26 34.04 9.45
CA PRO A 25 21.69 34.23 9.27
C PRO A 25 22.39 32.87 9.11
N GLU A 26 23.43 32.79 8.27
CA GLU A 26 24.24 31.58 8.15
C GLU A 26 24.87 31.22 9.52
N PHE A 27 25.04 29.92 9.80
CA PHE A 27 25.60 29.49 11.08
C PHE A 27 27.08 29.92 11.21
N PRO A 28 27.50 30.50 12.34
CA PRO A 28 28.87 30.99 12.50
C PRO A 28 29.91 29.87 12.44
N GLY A 29 30.84 29.97 11.49
CA GLY A 29 31.95 29.02 11.35
C GLY A 29 33.03 29.15 12.44
N GLY A 30 33.82 28.08 12.63
CA GLY A 30 35.04 28.09 13.46
C GLY A 30 34.83 28.02 14.97
N ILE A 31 33.64 27.67 15.45
CA ILE A 31 33.39 27.34 16.85
C ILE A 31 33.87 25.88 17.10
N ARG A 32 34.60 25.67 18.20
CA ARG A 32 35.13 24.36 18.61
C ARG A 32 35.06 24.23 20.13
N LEU A 33 34.02 23.56 20.63
CA LEU A 33 33.89 23.18 22.03
C LEU A 33 34.55 21.81 22.26
N PRO A 34 35.10 21.53 23.45
CA PRO A 34 35.78 20.25 23.72
C PRO A 34 34.84 19.02 23.73
N LYS A 35 33.56 19.25 24.03
CA LYS A 35 32.48 18.28 24.14
C LYS A 35 31.16 19.03 24.19
N ASP A 36 30.04 18.30 24.18
CA ASP A 36 28.72 18.86 24.45
C ASP A 36 28.70 19.60 25.78
N ALA A 37 28.09 20.79 25.77
CA ALA A 37 27.95 21.65 26.93
C ALA A 37 26.48 22.07 27.11
N HIS A 38 26.04 22.19 28.35
CA HIS A 38 24.71 22.69 28.74
C HIS A 38 24.85 23.71 29.87
N GLY A 39 23.77 24.43 30.19
CA GLY A 39 23.77 25.36 31.32
C GLY A 39 24.84 26.44 31.26
N GLU A 40 25.38 26.80 32.43
CA GLU A 40 26.48 27.75 32.55
C GLU A 40 27.76 27.28 31.83
N ALA A 41 27.96 25.97 31.66
CA ALA A 41 29.11 25.45 30.92
C ALA A 41 29.00 25.79 29.42
N ALA A 42 27.81 25.73 28.83
CA ALA A 42 27.59 26.16 27.44
C ALA A 42 27.79 27.67 27.27
N ILE A 43 27.26 28.48 28.19
CA ILE A 43 27.42 29.93 28.18
C ILE A 43 28.91 30.30 28.23
N SER A 44 29.65 29.66 29.14
CA SER A 44 31.09 29.87 29.30
C SER A 44 31.89 29.41 28.06
N ALA A 45 31.55 28.24 27.51
CA ALA A 45 32.25 27.65 26.37
C ALA A 45 32.02 28.42 25.06
N LEU A 46 30.81 28.95 24.82
CA LEU A 46 30.51 29.82 23.69
C LEU A 46 31.14 31.21 23.84
N GLY A 47 31.28 31.70 25.08
CA GLY A 47 31.99 32.94 25.41
C GLY A 47 31.63 34.12 24.52
N ASN A 48 32.63 34.72 23.87
CA ASN A 48 32.45 35.88 22.99
C ASN A 48 31.72 35.56 21.67
N ARG A 49 31.57 34.29 21.30
CA ARG A 49 30.84 33.85 20.09
C ARG A 49 29.34 33.62 20.35
N LEU A 50 28.89 33.63 21.60
CA LEU A 50 27.48 33.46 21.97
C LEU A 50 26.52 34.40 21.21
N PRO A 51 26.83 35.70 21.00
CA PRO A 51 25.95 36.58 20.24
C PRO A 51 25.72 36.15 18.78
N GLU A 52 26.73 35.55 18.14
CA GLU A 52 26.61 35.06 16.77
C GLU A 52 25.69 33.81 16.70
N VAL A 53 25.85 32.90 17.67
CA VAL A 53 24.97 31.72 17.80
C VAL A 53 23.54 32.15 18.10
N ALA A 54 23.34 33.09 19.04
CA ALA A 54 22.02 33.63 19.36
C ALA A 54 21.34 34.24 18.14
N ALA A 55 22.07 35.04 17.34
CA ALA A 55 21.54 35.65 16.13
C ALA A 55 21.08 34.61 15.08
N HIS A 56 21.83 33.52 14.90
CA HIS A 56 21.44 32.44 14.00
C HIS A 56 20.10 31.80 14.39
N TYR A 57 19.86 31.60 15.68
CA TYR A 57 18.59 31.09 16.23
C TYR A 57 17.53 32.17 16.47
N ARG A 58 17.73 33.39 15.92
CA ARG A 58 16.81 34.54 16.06
C ARG A 58 16.53 34.92 17.52
N ARG A 59 17.53 34.77 18.39
CA ARG A 59 17.49 35.13 19.80
C ARG A 59 18.50 36.25 20.10
N THR A 60 18.19 37.05 21.11
CA THR A 60 19.17 37.92 21.75
C THR A 60 20.14 37.08 22.59
N PRO A 61 21.38 37.57 22.83
CA PRO A 61 22.31 36.89 23.74
C PRO A 61 21.71 36.64 25.12
N GLU A 62 20.89 37.55 25.62
CA GLU A 62 20.21 37.45 26.91
C GLU A 62 19.14 36.34 26.89
N GLN A 63 18.35 36.25 25.83
CA GLN A 63 17.38 35.16 25.65
C GLN A 63 18.06 33.79 25.57
N LEU A 64 19.17 33.66 24.83
CA LEU A 64 19.89 32.39 24.75
C LEU A 64 20.52 32.00 26.10
N ARG A 65 21.07 32.96 26.86
CA ARG A 65 21.57 32.68 28.22
C ARG A 65 20.45 32.28 29.18
N ALA A 66 19.28 32.92 29.08
CA ALA A 66 18.13 32.55 29.88
C ALA A 66 17.68 31.12 29.55
N LEU A 67 17.63 30.77 28.27
CA LEU A 67 17.23 29.43 27.83
C LEU A 67 18.17 28.34 28.37
N PHE A 68 19.48 28.52 28.27
CA PHE A 68 20.44 27.58 28.87
C PHE A 68 20.30 27.42 30.39
N ARG A 69 19.81 28.45 31.09
CA ARG A 69 19.62 28.39 32.55
C ARG A 69 18.28 27.79 32.98
N CYS A 70 17.29 27.86 32.10
CA CYS A 70 15.92 27.45 32.39
C CYS A 70 15.62 26.05 31.86
N ASP A 71 16.41 25.56 30.91
CA ASP A 71 16.20 24.27 30.27
C ASP A 71 17.49 23.44 30.31
N ASP A 72 17.52 22.48 31.23
CA ASP A 72 18.66 21.59 31.44
C ASP A 72 18.91 20.63 30.26
N CYS A 73 17.93 20.46 29.35
CA CYS A 73 18.03 19.59 28.19
C CYS A 73 18.64 20.27 26.96
N LEU A 74 18.74 21.61 26.95
CA LEU A 74 19.35 22.34 25.84
C LEU A 74 20.88 22.23 25.88
N ARG A 75 21.48 21.78 24.78
CA ARG A 75 22.92 21.55 24.64
C ARG A 75 23.49 22.30 23.44
N ALA A 76 24.78 22.64 23.52
CA ALA A 76 25.60 23.08 22.40
C ALA A 76 26.62 21.97 22.08
N ASN A 77 26.63 21.50 20.83
CA ASN A 77 27.57 20.48 20.35
C ASN A 77 28.99 21.06 20.16
N PRO A 78 30.01 20.26 19.79
CA PRO A 78 31.38 20.74 19.56
C PRO A 78 31.48 21.85 18.50
N GLU A 79 30.58 21.89 17.53
CA GLU A 79 30.50 22.94 16.50
C GLU A 79 29.70 24.17 16.97
N GLY A 80 29.16 24.15 18.19
CA GLY A 80 28.36 25.24 18.78
C GLY A 80 26.89 25.25 18.37
N ARG A 81 26.43 24.25 17.62
CA ARG A 81 25.02 24.11 17.20
C ARG A 81 24.16 23.66 18.38
N LEU A 82 22.96 24.21 18.46
CA LEU A 82 22.00 23.91 19.52
C LEU A 82 21.17 22.68 19.18
N PHE A 83 21.07 21.77 20.13
CA PHE A 83 20.21 20.59 20.07
C PHE A 83 19.61 20.30 21.44
N TYR A 84 18.49 19.62 21.44
CA TYR A 84 17.83 19.11 22.63
C TYR A 84 18.17 17.65 22.86
N ALA A 85 18.41 17.30 24.13
CA ALA A 85 18.55 15.94 24.58
C ALA A 85 17.50 15.64 25.65
N CYS A 86 16.41 15.03 25.21
CA CYS A 86 15.17 14.98 25.97
C CYS A 86 15.17 13.79 26.93
N GLU A 87 15.41 14.07 28.21
CA GLU A 87 15.47 13.07 29.28
C GLU A 87 14.06 12.76 29.81
N PHE A 88 13.27 12.05 29.02
CA PHE A 88 11.92 11.63 29.39
C PHE A 88 11.96 10.62 30.55
N HIS A 89 11.42 10.99 31.71
CA HIS A 89 11.28 10.07 32.84
C HIS A 89 9.99 9.27 32.67
N VAL A 90 10.09 8.02 32.20
CA VAL A 90 8.94 7.11 32.06
C VAL A 90 8.41 6.74 33.46
N PRO A 91 7.15 7.03 33.80
CA PRO A 91 6.55 6.56 35.04
C PRO A 91 6.48 5.02 35.05
N ALA A 92 6.80 4.40 36.19
CA ALA A 92 6.95 2.95 36.34
C ALA A 92 5.66 2.10 36.13
N ALA A 93 4.56 2.66 35.61
CA ALA A 93 3.23 2.05 35.69
C ALA A 93 2.49 1.81 34.35
N GLU A 94 2.99 2.23 33.19
CA GLU A 94 2.24 2.06 31.93
C GLU A 94 2.87 0.99 31.01
N GLN A 95 2.85 -0.25 31.48
CA GLN A 95 2.96 -1.45 30.65
C GLN A 95 1.58 -2.07 30.47
N GLY A 96 0.67 -1.35 29.82
CA GLY A 96 -0.65 -1.85 29.44
C GLY A 96 -0.85 -1.63 27.95
N ALA A 97 -1.28 -2.66 27.22
CA ALA A 97 -1.74 -2.50 25.85
C ALA A 97 -2.90 -1.47 25.83
N PRO A 98 -2.95 -0.56 24.84
CA PRO A 98 -3.95 0.50 24.80
C PRO A 98 -5.36 -0.10 24.75
N THR A 99 -6.27 0.44 25.56
CA THR A 99 -7.71 0.29 25.36
C THR A 99 -8.08 1.00 24.07
N ALA A 100 -8.73 0.28 23.15
CA ALA A 100 -9.15 0.77 21.86
C ALA A 100 -10.27 1.81 22.01
N GLU A 101 -9.98 3.09 21.85
CA GLU A 101 -10.99 4.16 21.87
C GLU A 101 -10.51 5.23 20.87
N SER A 102 -10.99 5.27 19.62
CA SER A 102 -12.34 5.73 19.24
C SER A 102 -13.04 4.85 18.18
N ILE A 103 -12.64 3.59 18.03
CA ILE A 103 -13.11 2.70 16.95
C ILE A 103 -14.54 2.21 17.22
N GLY A 104 -15.51 2.75 16.49
CA GLY A 104 -16.81 2.10 16.36
C GLY A 104 -16.64 0.81 15.54
N THR A 105 -17.46 -0.21 15.78
CA THR A 105 -17.42 -1.51 15.06
C THR A 105 -17.70 -1.44 13.55
N THR A 106 -17.76 -0.23 12.98
CA THR A 106 -18.08 0.10 11.59
C THR A 106 -17.06 1.04 10.94
N ASP A 107 -15.92 1.32 11.58
CA ASP A 107 -14.85 2.11 10.96
C ASP A 107 -14.16 1.37 9.81
N PRO A 108 -13.63 2.09 8.79
CA PRO A 108 -12.83 1.49 7.74
C PRO A 108 -11.74 0.62 8.37
N ALA A 109 -11.47 -0.52 7.74
CA ALA A 109 -10.55 -1.51 8.26
C ALA A 109 -9.23 -0.84 8.71
N PRO A 110 -8.59 -1.29 9.81
CA PRO A 110 -7.27 -0.82 10.17
C PRO A 110 -6.38 -0.88 8.92
N PHE A 111 -5.59 0.18 8.68
CA PHE A 111 -4.67 0.26 7.55
C PHE A 111 -3.98 -1.10 7.37
N PRO A 112 -4.02 -1.69 6.16
CA PRO A 112 -3.49 -3.04 5.98
C PRO A 112 -2.05 -3.06 6.48
N THR A 113 -1.69 -3.98 7.37
CA THR A 113 -0.30 -4.10 7.84
C THR A 113 0.69 -4.42 6.70
N ALA A 114 0.19 -4.80 5.52
CA ALA A 114 0.98 -4.91 4.29
C ALA A 114 1.52 -3.54 3.80
N GLU A 115 0.87 -2.44 4.16
CA GLU A 115 1.20 -1.06 3.77
C GLU A 115 2.00 -0.32 4.85
N THR A 116 2.49 -1.00 5.90
CA THR A 116 3.17 -0.39 7.05
C THR A 116 4.30 0.58 6.66
N PHE A 117 4.97 0.35 5.54
CA PHE A 117 6.07 1.17 5.00
C PHE A 117 5.68 1.94 3.73
N LEU A 118 4.38 2.12 3.49
CA LEU A 118 3.77 2.83 2.37
C LEU A 118 2.71 3.84 2.87
N LEU A 119 2.75 4.19 4.16
CA LEU A 119 1.74 5.06 4.77
C LEU A 119 2.07 6.52 4.45
N HIS A 120 1.04 7.28 4.10
CA HIS A 120 1.14 8.70 3.82
C HIS A 120 -0.09 9.42 4.39
N SER A 121 0.14 10.46 5.17
CA SER A 121 -0.94 11.24 5.78
C SER A 121 -1.44 12.34 4.87
N ARG A 122 -0.60 12.76 3.91
CA ARG A 122 -0.95 13.71 2.85
C ARG A 122 -0.05 13.53 1.63
N PRO A 123 -0.30 12.49 0.80
CA PRO A 123 0.47 12.25 -0.41
C PRO A 123 0.57 13.51 -1.28
N GLY A 124 1.80 13.88 -1.66
CA GLY A 124 2.06 15.03 -2.54
C GLY A 124 2.20 16.37 -1.82
N ALA A 125 2.20 16.41 -0.47
CA ALA A 125 2.60 17.60 0.25
C ALA A 125 4.07 17.96 -0.05
N ASN A 126 4.38 19.25 0.02
CA ASN A 126 5.74 19.73 -0.23
C ASN A 126 6.65 19.60 1.00
N ARG A 127 6.10 19.30 2.18
CA ARG A 127 6.89 19.05 3.39
C ARG A 127 6.75 17.61 3.82
N VAL A 128 7.83 17.00 4.31
CA VAL A 128 7.82 15.60 4.69
C VAL A 128 8.32 15.41 6.12
N VAL A 129 7.63 14.57 6.88
CA VAL A 129 8.12 13.99 8.13
C VAL A 129 8.20 12.48 7.89
N TYR A 130 9.40 11.98 7.65
CA TYR A 130 9.60 10.56 7.39
C TYR A 130 9.92 9.85 8.70
N LEU A 131 9.05 8.93 9.10
CA LEU A 131 9.23 8.05 10.26
C LEU A 131 9.99 6.79 9.81
N ASP A 132 11.28 6.78 10.08
CA ASP A 132 12.21 5.71 9.70
C ASP A 132 12.27 4.65 10.82
N PHE A 133 11.66 3.50 10.54
CA PHE A 133 11.62 2.33 11.43
C PHE A 133 12.49 1.18 10.93
N ASP A 134 12.92 1.18 9.67
CA ASP A 134 13.72 0.11 9.04
C ASP A 134 15.23 0.28 9.26
N GLY A 135 15.63 1.39 9.86
CA GLY A 135 16.95 1.60 10.42
C GLY A 135 17.78 2.55 9.57
N HIS A 136 18.57 3.37 10.25
CA HIS A 136 19.34 4.44 9.63
C HIS A 136 20.76 4.49 10.15
N VAL A 137 21.70 4.85 9.28
CA VAL A 137 23.07 5.20 9.65
C VAL A 137 23.38 6.59 9.10
N ASP A 138 23.51 7.56 9.99
CA ASP A 138 23.88 8.92 9.62
C ASP A 138 25.40 9.00 9.39
N ASN A 139 25.75 9.40 8.17
CA ASN A 139 27.13 9.64 7.74
C ASN A 139 27.36 11.13 7.42
N THR A 140 26.45 12.00 7.83
CA THR A 140 26.54 13.44 7.56
C THR A 140 27.53 14.10 8.51
N ALA A 141 28.70 14.46 7.95
CA ALA A 141 29.80 15.01 8.73
C ALA A 141 29.41 16.30 9.50
N GLY A 142 29.69 16.32 10.80
CA GLY A 142 29.62 17.52 11.64
C GLY A 142 28.25 17.84 12.26
N ASN A 143 27.27 16.92 12.15
CA ASN A 143 25.98 17.04 12.84
C ASN A 143 25.94 16.11 14.06
N TRP A 144 25.78 14.81 13.81
CA TRP A 144 25.82 13.78 14.83
C TRP A 144 27.21 13.11 14.86
N LYS A 145 27.40 12.19 15.81
CA LYS A 145 28.62 11.38 15.89
C LYS A 145 28.77 10.58 14.58
N ASP A 146 29.98 10.54 14.01
CA ASP A 146 30.25 9.74 12.81
C ASP A 146 29.79 8.28 13.01
N GLY A 147 28.88 7.83 12.15
CA GLY A 147 28.28 6.50 12.23
C GLY A 147 27.19 6.36 13.28
N ALA A 148 26.57 7.46 13.74
CA ALA A 148 25.35 7.43 14.54
C ALA A 148 24.30 6.59 13.81
N SER A 149 23.67 5.66 14.52
CA SER A 149 22.79 4.68 13.89
C SER A 149 21.59 4.32 14.75
N ALA A 150 20.44 4.17 14.12
CA ALA A 150 19.25 3.56 14.69
C ALA A 150 19.12 2.16 14.05
N PRO A 151 19.09 1.08 14.85
CA PRO A 151 18.73 -0.23 14.33
C PRO A 151 17.25 -0.24 13.92
N PRO A 152 16.81 -1.25 13.12
CA PRO A 152 15.39 -1.46 12.85
C PRO A 152 14.59 -1.54 14.16
N PHE A 153 13.37 -1.02 14.13
CA PHE A 153 12.44 -1.06 15.26
C PHE A 153 12.10 -2.51 15.61
N ASP A 154 12.41 -2.88 16.85
CA ASP A 154 12.31 -4.26 17.32
C ASP A 154 11.79 -4.29 18.76
N THR A 155 10.74 -5.07 18.97
CA THR A 155 10.09 -5.29 20.27
C THR A 155 10.14 -6.74 20.72
N ASN A 156 10.55 -7.67 19.85
CA ASN A 156 10.54 -9.11 20.09
C ASN A 156 11.96 -9.74 20.11
N GLY A 157 13.00 -8.98 19.75
CA GLY A 157 14.39 -9.40 19.69
C GLY A 157 14.84 -9.90 18.31
N ASP A 158 14.05 -9.74 17.25
CA ASP A 158 14.38 -10.08 15.86
C ASP A 158 14.46 -8.82 14.97
N PRO A 159 15.65 -8.23 14.79
CA PRO A 159 15.82 -7.05 13.95
C PRO A 159 15.80 -7.36 12.45
N ALA A 160 15.66 -8.64 12.03
CA ALA A 160 15.69 -9.02 10.62
C ALA A 160 14.32 -8.96 9.95
N THR A 161 13.23 -9.03 10.72
CA THR A 161 11.86 -9.02 10.20
C THR A 161 10.90 -8.26 11.11
N PHE A 162 9.89 -7.62 10.52
CA PHE A 162 8.82 -6.97 11.28
C PHE A 162 7.65 -7.93 11.53
N SER A 163 7.43 -8.30 12.79
CA SER A 163 6.27 -9.09 13.20
C SER A 163 4.96 -8.32 12.96
N SER A 164 3.82 -9.02 12.95
CA SER A 164 2.51 -8.36 12.85
C SER A 164 2.27 -7.36 13.98
N SER A 165 2.73 -7.67 15.20
CA SER A 165 2.60 -6.76 16.35
C SER A 165 3.47 -5.50 16.22
N GLU A 166 4.63 -5.59 15.58
CA GLU A 166 5.46 -4.39 15.29
C GLU A 166 4.83 -3.56 14.20
N ARG A 167 4.33 -4.19 13.15
CA ARG A 167 3.62 -3.50 12.07
C ARG A 167 2.38 -2.76 12.57
N ASP A 168 1.59 -3.39 13.43
CA ASP A 168 0.47 -2.74 14.11
C ASP A 168 0.95 -1.51 14.90
N ARG A 169 2.00 -1.64 15.72
CA ARG A 169 2.58 -0.53 16.49
C ARG A 169 3.11 0.61 15.62
N ILE A 170 3.71 0.30 14.47
CA ILE A 170 4.21 1.31 13.53
C ILE A 170 3.05 2.11 12.95
N VAL A 171 2.02 1.44 12.44
CA VAL A 171 0.78 2.09 11.94
C VAL A 171 0.19 3.01 13.00
N TYR A 172 0.17 2.53 14.23
CA TYR A 172 -0.35 3.21 15.40
C TYR A 172 0.45 4.43 15.87
N ILE A 173 1.78 4.36 15.81
CA ILE A 173 2.66 5.50 16.06
C ILE A 173 2.44 6.53 14.95
N TRP A 174 2.44 6.09 13.69
CA TRP A 174 2.21 6.95 12.53
C TRP A 174 0.87 7.69 12.62
N GLN A 175 -0.22 7.03 13.02
CA GLN A 175 -1.54 7.67 13.16
C GLN A 175 -1.54 8.89 14.10
N ARG A 176 -0.84 8.81 15.23
CA ARG A 176 -0.77 9.92 16.21
C ARG A 176 0.08 11.07 15.68
N VAL A 177 1.26 10.75 15.17
CA VAL A 177 2.14 11.78 14.60
C VAL A 177 1.46 12.46 13.40
N ALA A 178 0.76 11.69 12.55
CA ALA A 178 -0.01 12.22 11.44
C ALA A 178 -1.12 13.19 11.90
N GLU A 179 -1.79 12.90 13.01
CA GLU A 179 -2.80 13.78 13.59
C GLU A 179 -2.20 15.07 14.17
N ASP A 180 -1.04 14.99 14.85
CA ASP A 180 -0.35 16.17 15.41
C ASP A 180 0.06 17.19 14.35
N PHE A 181 0.35 16.73 13.13
CA PHE A 181 0.72 17.59 11.99
C PHE A 181 -0.41 17.78 10.96
N SER A 182 -1.62 17.29 11.24
CA SER A 182 -2.75 17.30 10.30
C SER A 182 -3.19 18.69 9.86
N MET A 183 -2.91 19.74 10.63
CA MET A 183 -3.22 21.12 10.24
C MET A 183 -2.25 21.69 9.19
N PHE A 184 -1.08 21.07 9.00
CA PHE A 184 -0.05 21.53 8.08
C PHE A 184 -0.05 20.75 6.76
N ASP A 185 0.40 21.40 5.69
CA ASP A 185 0.73 20.81 4.39
C ASP A 185 2.04 20.01 4.50
N ILE A 186 2.04 19.05 5.43
CA ILE A 186 3.11 18.10 5.75
C ILE A 186 2.56 16.70 5.51
N ASP A 187 3.36 15.89 4.82
CA ASP A 187 3.16 14.46 4.69
C ASP A 187 4.01 13.73 5.75
N VAL A 188 3.35 13.29 6.81
CA VAL A 188 3.90 12.29 7.73
C VAL A 188 3.81 10.93 7.02
N THR A 189 4.95 10.29 6.78
CA THR A 189 5.06 9.06 5.99
C THR A 189 5.97 8.02 6.63
N THR A 190 5.72 6.75 6.35
CA THR A 190 6.64 5.62 6.65
C THR A 190 7.32 5.06 5.39
N GLU A 191 7.02 5.61 4.20
CA GLU A 191 7.72 5.30 2.95
C GLU A 191 8.95 6.20 2.84
N ASP A 192 10.12 5.63 2.51
CA ASP A 192 11.34 6.42 2.31
C ASP A 192 11.16 7.36 1.11
N PRO A 193 11.09 8.69 1.33
CA PRO A 193 10.90 9.65 0.25
C PRO A 193 12.21 9.95 -0.50
N GLY A 194 13.34 9.39 -0.03
CA GLY A 194 14.68 9.69 -0.48
C GLY A 194 15.24 11.00 0.07
N VAL A 195 16.57 11.06 0.21
CA VAL A 195 17.31 12.23 0.74
C VAL A 195 16.96 13.58 0.06
N PRO A 196 16.69 13.66 -1.27
CA PRO A 196 16.29 14.93 -1.89
C PRO A 196 15.00 15.53 -1.32
N ALA A 197 14.07 14.71 -0.81
CA ALA A 197 12.84 15.18 -0.18
C ALA A 197 13.03 15.61 1.29
N LEU A 198 14.21 15.37 1.86
CA LEU A 198 14.57 15.65 3.26
C LEU A 198 15.62 16.75 3.39
N SER A 199 16.07 17.34 2.28
CA SER A 199 17.12 18.37 2.27
C SER A 199 16.74 19.54 1.39
N LYS A 200 16.79 20.75 1.95
CA LYS A 200 16.44 21.99 1.26
C LYS A 200 17.62 22.49 0.43
N SER A 201 17.65 22.11 -0.84
CA SER A 201 18.77 22.39 -1.74
C SER A 201 18.96 23.88 -2.06
N SER A 202 17.91 24.69 -1.95
CA SER A 202 17.94 26.14 -2.22
C SER A 202 16.77 26.88 -1.58
N SER A 203 16.78 28.22 -1.62
CA SER A 203 15.64 29.03 -1.14
C SER A 203 14.38 28.91 -2.01
N SER A 204 14.51 28.47 -3.26
CA SER A 204 13.38 28.15 -4.15
C SER A 204 12.92 26.72 -4.03
N ASP A 205 13.66 25.89 -3.30
CA ASP A 205 13.28 24.52 -3.04
C ASP A 205 12.10 24.52 -2.06
N LEU A 206 10.99 23.99 -2.55
CA LEU A 206 9.79 23.82 -1.76
C LEU A 206 9.69 22.40 -1.23
N THR A 207 10.51 21.42 -1.66
CA THR A 207 10.36 20.03 -1.24
C THR A 207 11.48 19.65 -0.28
N TYR A 208 11.17 19.63 1.02
CA TYR A 208 12.14 19.29 2.06
C TYR A 208 11.41 18.84 3.33
N GLY A 209 12.14 18.32 4.30
CA GLY A 209 11.53 17.72 5.47
C GLY A 209 12.55 17.25 6.49
N ILE A 210 12.11 16.32 7.33
CA ILE A 210 12.94 15.73 8.38
C ILE A 210 12.77 14.21 8.42
N ARG A 211 13.87 13.51 8.67
CA ARG A 211 13.87 12.09 9.03
C ARG A 211 13.82 11.96 10.55
N VAL A 212 12.90 11.14 11.03
CA VAL A 212 12.78 10.72 12.43
C VAL A 212 13.26 9.29 12.51
N CYS A 213 14.47 9.08 13.01
CA CYS A 213 15.04 7.74 13.17
C CYS A 213 14.50 7.11 14.45
N ILE A 214 13.71 6.05 14.34
CA ILE A 214 13.01 5.40 15.47
C ILE A 214 13.57 4.00 15.69
N GLY A 215 14.51 3.86 16.63
CA GLY A 215 15.11 2.56 16.93
C GLY A 215 16.19 2.61 18.01
N GLY A 216 16.41 1.47 18.65
CA GLY A 216 17.46 1.29 19.66
C GLY A 216 17.22 2.00 20.99
N SER A 217 18.33 2.26 21.70
CA SER A 217 18.39 2.82 23.05
C SER A 217 19.50 3.88 23.13
N SER A 218 19.49 4.64 24.22
CA SER A 218 20.54 5.59 24.58
C SER A 218 20.90 5.50 26.06
N GLY A 219 22.06 6.06 26.42
CA GLY A 219 22.55 6.08 27.81
C GLY A 219 23.38 4.86 28.22
N GLY A 220 23.43 3.81 27.39
CA GLY A 220 24.32 2.67 27.52
C GLY A 220 25.76 2.99 27.12
N VAL A 221 26.70 2.18 27.60
CA VAL A 221 28.12 2.31 27.26
C VAL A 221 28.42 1.98 25.79
N ASP A 222 27.57 1.15 25.17
CA ASP A 222 27.67 0.71 23.78
C ASP A 222 26.77 1.52 22.84
N ASP A 223 25.91 2.40 23.38
CA ASP A 223 25.03 3.26 22.58
C ASP A 223 25.84 4.38 21.95
N TRP A 224 25.47 4.77 20.72
CA TRP A 224 26.16 5.87 20.04
C TRP A 224 25.94 7.20 20.79
N TYR A 225 24.75 7.36 21.37
CA TYR A 225 24.39 8.47 22.26
C TYR A 225 24.41 8.01 23.72
N THR A 226 25.43 8.45 24.46
CA THR A 226 25.76 7.93 25.80
C THR A 226 25.03 8.63 26.94
N SER A 227 24.22 9.66 26.66
CA SER A 227 23.31 10.26 27.65
C SER A 227 21.94 9.61 27.51
N SER A 228 21.29 9.28 28.63
CA SER A 228 19.96 8.67 28.61
C SER A 228 18.91 9.69 28.19
N SER A 229 18.42 9.58 26.97
CA SER A 229 17.35 10.41 26.40
C SER A 229 16.35 9.54 25.66
N GLY A 230 15.07 9.92 25.64
CA GLY A 230 14.09 9.25 24.77
C GLY A 230 14.07 9.83 23.36
N GLY A 231 14.67 11.00 23.15
CA GLY A 231 14.92 11.57 21.84
C GLY A 231 15.97 12.68 21.84
N VAL A 232 16.52 12.99 20.66
CA VAL A 232 17.42 14.11 20.42
C VAL A 232 17.13 14.78 19.07
N ALA A 233 17.16 16.10 19.04
CA ALA A 233 16.88 16.88 17.83
C ALA A 233 17.70 18.18 17.76
N PHE A 234 18.24 18.49 16.58
CA PHE A 234 18.84 19.80 16.32
C PHE A 234 17.75 20.86 16.19
N VAL A 235 17.97 22.01 16.82
CA VAL A 235 17.01 23.11 16.78
C VAL A 235 16.97 23.69 15.37
N GLY A 236 15.78 23.75 14.76
CA GLY A 236 15.62 24.35 13.44
C GLY A 236 16.29 23.56 12.32
N SER A 237 16.37 22.22 12.40
CA SER A 237 16.95 21.39 11.32
C SER A 237 15.96 21.04 10.21
N PHE A 238 14.67 21.32 10.37
CA PHE A 238 13.63 20.93 9.40
C PHE A 238 13.83 21.50 7.99
N ASP A 239 14.44 22.68 7.88
CA ASP A 239 14.74 23.33 6.60
C ASP A 239 16.24 23.31 6.25
N SER A 240 16.99 22.37 6.82
CA SER A 240 18.43 22.18 6.58
C SER A 240 18.73 21.82 5.13
N GLY A 241 19.88 22.27 4.63
CA GLY A 241 20.39 21.92 3.29
C GLY A 241 20.99 20.52 3.16
N SER A 242 20.89 19.71 4.21
CA SER A 242 21.31 18.30 4.28
C SER A 242 20.31 17.52 5.13
N ASP A 243 20.25 16.19 4.96
CA ASP A 243 19.47 15.30 5.84
C ASP A 243 20.10 15.32 7.24
N VAL A 244 19.47 16.02 8.18
CA VAL A 244 19.92 16.12 9.58
C VAL A 244 18.83 15.49 10.45
N PRO A 245 18.86 14.17 10.66
CA PRO A 245 17.78 13.47 11.32
C PRO A 245 17.60 13.94 12.77
N CYS A 246 16.39 13.82 13.28
CA CYS A 246 16.14 13.69 14.71
C CYS A 246 15.97 12.22 15.08
N TRP A 247 16.16 11.90 16.36
CA TRP A 247 16.24 10.52 16.83
C TRP A 247 15.27 10.30 17.97
N VAL A 248 14.61 9.14 17.96
CA VAL A 248 13.74 8.66 19.03
C VAL A 248 14.24 7.28 19.45
N PHE A 249 14.34 7.06 20.75
CA PHE A 249 14.92 5.84 21.34
C PHE A 249 13.83 5.03 22.08
N PRO A 250 13.11 4.12 21.38
CA PRO A 250 12.07 3.27 21.97
C PRO A 250 12.47 2.54 23.25
N GLY A 251 13.74 2.08 23.35
CA GLY A 251 14.24 1.38 24.53
C GLY A 251 14.18 2.22 25.81
N ASN A 252 14.37 3.53 25.71
CA ASN A 252 14.27 4.47 26.84
C ASN A 252 12.83 4.90 27.11
N LEU A 253 11.92 4.69 26.15
CA LEU A 253 10.49 5.03 26.24
C LEU A 253 9.62 3.84 26.68
N GLY A 254 10.26 2.73 27.06
CA GLY A 254 9.59 1.50 27.51
C GLY A 254 8.92 0.72 26.39
N ASN A 255 9.30 0.98 25.13
CA ASN A 255 8.63 0.46 23.93
C ASN A 255 7.11 0.73 23.89
N SER A 256 6.67 1.77 24.60
CA SER A 256 5.28 2.23 24.59
C SER A 256 5.02 2.99 23.30
N GLU A 257 4.06 2.49 22.53
CA GLU A 257 3.60 3.09 21.28
C GLU A 257 3.22 4.57 21.46
N LYS A 258 2.47 4.92 22.51
CA LYS A 258 2.12 6.31 22.80
C LYS A 258 3.37 7.14 23.08
N ASN A 259 4.25 6.68 23.98
CA ASN A 259 5.45 7.44 24.34
C ASN A 259 6.37 7.69 23.14
N ILE A 260 6.48 6.71 22.24
CA ILE A 260 7.27 6.82 21.00
C ILE A 260 6.64 7.86 20.07
N ALA A 261 5.32 7.85 19.87
CA ALA A 261 4.63 8.83 19.04
C ALA A 261 4.77 10.26 19.58
N GLU A 262 4.50 10.45 20.88
CA GLU A 262 4.65 11.74 21.56
C GLU A 262 6.10 12.25 21.46
N ALA A 263 7.08 11.37 21.67
CA ALA A 263 8.50 11.74 21.51
C ALA A 263 8.83 12.10 20.05
N ALA A 264 8.31 11.38 19.06
CA ALA A 264 8.53 11.71 17.66
C ALA A 264 7.99 13.10 17.31
N SER A 265 6.74 13.41 17.68
CA SER A 265 6.15 14.73 17.47
C SER A 265 6.92 15.84 18.20
N HIS A 266 7.36 15.56 19.44
CA HIS A 266 8.17 16.46 20.25
C HIS A 266 9.53 16.79 19.60
N GLU A 267 10.27 15.78 19.15
CA GLU A 267 11.56 15.96 18.49
C GLU A 267 11.41 16.71 17.16
N VAL A 268 10.36 16.40 16.38
CA VAL A 268 10.04 17.17 15.17
C VAL A 268 9.71 18.63 15.53
N GLY A 269 9.01 18.88 16.63
CA GLY A 269 8.77 20.22 17.17
C GLY A 269 10.06 21.02 17.40
N HIS A 270 11.11 20.40 17.95
CA HIS A 270 12.43 21.04 18.06
C HIS A 270 13.07 21.34 16.71
N THR A 271 12.94 20.44 15.73
CA THR A 271 13.41 20.71 14.35
C THR A 271 12.67 21.88 13.70
N LEU A 272 11.45 22.18 14.17
CA LEU A 272 10.63 23.33 13.80
C LEU A 272 10.77 24.51 14.79
N GLY A 273 11.78 24.49 15.66
CA GLY A 273 12.21 25.63 16.49
C GLY A 273 11.48 25.82 17.83
N LEU A 274 10.71 24.82 18.26
CA LEU A 274 10.02 24.85 19.55
C LEU A 274 10.98 24.55 20.72
N ASN A 275 10.73 25.17 21.87
CA ASN A 275 11.38 24.86 23.13
C ASN A 275 10.44 24.00 23.99
N HIS A 276 10.94 23.47 25.10
CA HIS A 276 10.09 22.77 26.07
C HIS A 276 9.04 23.68 26.72
N ASP A 277 7.86 23.09 26.95
CA ASP A 277 6.80 23.63 27.76
C ASP A 277 6.92 23.12 29.18
N GLY A 278 7.43 23.98 30.08
CA GLY A 278 7.64 23.69 31.49
C GLY A 278 7.03 24.71 32.43
N VAL A 279 7.38 24.61 33.72
CA VAL A 279 6.85 25.49 34.76
C VAL A 279 7.96 26.31 35.39
N THR A 280 7.71 27.61 35.58
CA THR A 280 8.67 28.53 36.20
C THR A 280 9.04 28.06 37.60
N GLY A 281 10.33 27.79 37.84
CA GLY A 281 10.83 27.25 39.11
C GLY A 281 10.49 25.77 39.36
N GLY A 282 9.98 25.06 38.35
CA GLY A 282 9.65 23.64 38.38
C GLY A 282 10.41 22.85 37.30
N SER A 283 9.79 21.78 36.82
CA SER A 283 10.32 20.92 35.76
C SER A 283 10.37 21.64 34.41
N SER A 284 11.38 21.33 33.58
CA SER A 284 11.42 21.73 32.16
C SER A 284 10.25 21.17 31.36
N TYR A 285 9.63 20.09 31.83
CA TYR A 285 8.45 19.47 31.23
C TYR A 285 7.22 19.66 32.13
N TYR A 286 6.17 20.25 31.58
CA TYR A 286 4.86 20.33 32.19
C TYR A 286 4.06 19.06 31.89
N SER A 287 3.54 18.42 32.95
CA SER A 287 2.79 17.16 32.86
C SER A 287 1.31 17.31 32.49
N GLY A 288 0.88 18.53 32.15
CA GLY A 288 -0.50 18.82 31.83
C GLY A 288 -1.45 18.98 33.02
N GLN A 289 -2.72 19.19 32.73
CA GLN A 289 -3.84 19.36 33.67
C GLN A 289 -5.11 18.71 33.11
N GLY A 290 -5.97 18.20 34.00
CA GLY A 290 -7.12 17.41 33.56
C GLY A 290 -6.66 16.23 32.69
N ASN A 291 -7.28 16.07 31.53
CA ASN A 291 -6.97 15.10 30.48
C ASN A 291 -6.00 15.63 29.40
N TRP A 292 -5.49 16.87 29.54
CA TRP A 292 -4.69 17.57 28.53
C TRP A 292 -3.23 17.79 28.96
N ALA A 293 -2.31 17.73 28.00
CA ALA A 293 -0.92 18.19 28.13
C ALA A 293 -0.42 18.84 26.83
N PRO A 294 0.63 19.67 26.90
CA PRO A 294 1.30 20.16 25.70
C PRO A 294 2.27 19.11 25.11
N ILE A 295 2.38 19.04 23.78
CA ILE A 295 3.33 18.16 23.05
C ILE A 295 4.77 18.47 23.47
N MET A 296 5.13 19.75 23.60
CA MET A 296 6.46 20.16 24.06
C MET A 296 6.68 19.99 25.58
N GLY A 297 5.71 19.44 26.31
CA GLY A 297 5.82 19.03 27.71
C GLY A 297 5.97 17.52 27.84
N VAL A 298 5.23 16.90 28.76
CA VAL A 298 5.19 15.44 28.94
C VAL A 298 3.73 14.93 29.00
N GLY A 299 3.24 14.46 27.85
CA GLY A 299 1.85 14.05 27.64
C GLY A 299 1.54 12.56 27.82
N TYR A 300 2.51 11.71 28.21
CA TYR A 300 2.36 10.24 28.18
C TYR A 300 1.12 9.69 28.89
N SER A 301 0.72 10.30 30.01
CA SER A 301 -0.45 9.89 30.81
C SER A 301 -1.72 10.70 30.51
N LYS A 302 -1.70 11.54 29.48
CA LYS A 302 -2.80 12.40 29.06
C LYS A 302 -3.41 11.90 27.77
N GLU A 303 -4.69 12.12 27.62
CA GLU A 303 -5.44 11.59 26.49
C GLU A 303 -5.43 12.56 25.32
N ILE A 304 -5.36 13.85 25.62
CA ILE A 304 -5.28 14.93 24.64
C ILE A 304 -3.90 15.56 24.80
N VAL A 305 -3.11 15.54 23.73
CA VAL A 305 -1.76 16.12 23.73
C VAL A 305 -1.61 17.04 22.53
N GLN A 306 -1.59 18.35 22.76
CA GLN A 306 -1.69 19.34 21.69
C GLN A 306 -0.53 20.33 21.69
N TRP A 307 -0.33 21.05 20.58
CA TRP A 307 0.53 22.24 20.55
C TRP A 307 0.04 23.30 21.53
N SER A 308 0.95 24.11 22.08
CA SER A 308 0.63 25.10 23.11
C SER A 308 0.96 26.52 22.69
N LYS A 309 0.47 27.45 23.51
CA LYS A 309 1.02 28.80 23.59
C LYS A 309 1.29 29.28 25.02
N GLY A 310 1.47 28.33 25.94
CA GLY A 310 1.75 28.61 27.35
C GLY A 310 0.54 29.16 28.12
N GLU A 311 -0.68 28.69 27.82
CA GLU A 311 -1.91 29.16 28.48
C GLU A 311 -2.16 28.57 29.88
N TYR A 312 -1.26 27.70 30.36
CA TYR A 312 -1.37 27.06 31.67
C TYR A 312 -0.64 27.86 32.77
N THR A 313 -1.02 27.60 34.02
CA THR A 313 -0.49 28.33 35.18
C THR A 313 1.05 28.19 35.29
N ASN A 314 1.73 29.33 35.43
CA ASN A 314 3.19 29.45 35.62
C ASN A 314 4.04 28.90 34.47
N ALA A 315 3.52 28.85 33.24
CA ALA A 315 4.30 28.47 32.06
C ALA A 315 5.64 29.23 31.99
N ASN A 316 6.75 28.49 31.86
CA ASN A 316 8.09 29.09 31.65
C ASN A 316 8.36 29.41 30.18
N ASN A 317 7.54 28.85 29.28
CA ASN A 317 7.54 29.06 27.85
C ASN A 317 6.17 29.58 27.41
N THR A 318 6.18 30.63 26.60
CA THR A 318 4.96 31.25 26.03
C THR A 318 5.12 31.43 24.52
N GLN A 319 5.87 30.51 23.88
CA GLN A 319 5.96 30.46 22.42
C GLN A 319 4.57 30.15 21.86
N ASP A 320 4.13 30.88 20.85
CA ASP A 320 3.00 30.44 20.02
C ASP A 320 3.54 29.36 19.08
N ASP A 321 3.38 28.10 19.46
CA ASP A 321 3.99 26.97 18.76
C ASP A 321 3.63 26.95 17.27
N LEU A 322 2.35 27.13 16.95
CA LEU A 322 1.86 27.15 15.57
C LEU A 322 2.53 28.28 14.78
N ALA A 323 2.60 29.48 15.35
CA ALA A 323 3.28 30.61 14.70
C ALA A 323 4.79 30.37 14.54
N VAL A 324 5.45 29.75 15.52
CA VAL A 324 6.89 29.45 15.45
C VAL A 324 7.19 28.43 14.35
N MET A 325 6.43 27.35 14.27
CA MET A 325 6.62 26.31 13.24
C MET A 325 6.49 26.87 11.82
N LEU A 326 5.56 27.82 11.59
CA LEU A 326 5.42 28.52 10.31
C LEU A 326 6.66 29.34 9.92
N THR A 327 7.48 29.75 10.89
CA THR A 327 8.76 30.42 10.61
C THR A 327 9.90 29.47 10.26
N GLN A 328 9.74 28.17 10.55
CA GLN A 328 10.75 27.12 10.36
C GLN A 328 10.38 26.13 9.25
N GLY A 329 9.42 26.49 8.39
CA GLY A 329 9.14 25.77 7.16
C GLY A 329 7.81 25.02 7.11
N ALA A 330 7.07 24.94 8.22
CA ALA A 330 5.68 24.45 8.19
C ALA A 330 4.79 25.44 7.42
N VAL A 331 3.73 24.93 6.80
CA VAL A 331 2.75 25.71 6.05
C VAL A 331 1.39 25.13 6.37
N TYR A 332 0.36 25.94 6.64
CA TYR A 332 -1.00 25.42 6.83
C TYR A 332 -1.52 24.75 5.56
N ARG A 333 -2.41 23.76 5.74
CA ARG A 333 -3.19 23.24 4.62
C ARG A 333 -4.07 24.34 4.02
N PRO A 334 -4.39 24.25 2.72
CA PRO A 334 -5.53 24.96 2.17
C PRO A 334 -6.82 24.49 2.84
N ASP A 335 -7.74 25.44 3.06
CA ASP A 335 -9.13 25.21 3.49
C ASP A 335 -9.82 24.22 2.53
N ASP A 336 -10.42 23.17 3.09
CA ASP A 336 -11.10 22.09 2.36
C ASP A 336 -12.63 22.28 2.30
N HIS A 337 -13.22 23.00 3.25
CA HIS A 337 -14.65 23.25 3.34
C HIS A 337 -14.94 24.71 3.72
N GLY A 338 -15.49 25.47 2.77
CA GLY A 338 -15.64 26.91 2.96
C GLY A 338 -16.48 27.31 4.18
N SER A 339 -16.02 28.33 4.90
CA SER A 339 -16.50 28.61 6.27
C SER A 339 -17.83 29.37 6.40
N THR A 340 -18.68 29.32 5.38
CA THR A 340 -19.99 30.00 5.36
C THR A 340 -21.05 29.15 4.68
N THR A 341 -22.32 29.41 4.98
CA THR A 341 -23.45 28.74 4.29
C THR A 341 -23.45 28.94 2.77
N ALA A 342 -22.84 30.02 2.27
CA ALA A 342 -22.73 30.30 0.84
C ALA A 342 -21.63 29.45 0.14
N MET A 343 -20.63 29.01 0.91
CA MET A 343 -19.51 28.18 0.43
C MET A 343 -19.63 26.73 0.90
N ALA A 344 -20.77 26.37 1.49
CA ALA A 344 -20.98 25.08 2.12
C ALA A 344 -20.82 23.91 1.13
N THR A 345 -20.08 22.88 1.54
CA THR A 345 -19.93 21.64 0.77
C THR A 345 -21.26 20.89 0.73
N VAL A 346 -21.73 20.57 -0.47
CA VAL A 346 -23.03 19.91 -0.65
C VAL A 346 -22.87 18.41 -0.46
N LEU A 347 -23.53 17.86 0.56
CA LEU A 347 -23.59 16.44 0.83
C LEU A 347 -24.94 15.87 0.38
N SER A 348 -24.90 14.77 -0.35
CA SER A 348 -26.09 14.08 -0.86
C SER A 348 -25.98 12.58 -0.60
N ALA A 349 -27.12 11.88 -0.63
CA ALA A 349 -27.09 10.42 -0.58
C ALA A 349 -26.43 9.77 -1.82
N ASP A 350 -26.08 10.55 -2.85
CA ASP A 350 -25.56 10.14 -4.18
C ASP A 350 -24.04 10.05 -4.29
N THR A 351 -23.32 10.61 -3.31
CA THR A 351 -21.88 10.41 -3.16
C THR A 351 -21.63 9.16 -2.33
N LEU A 352 -20.98 8.15 -2.93
CA LEU A 352 -20.54 6.94 -2.24
C LEU A 352 -19.00 6.91 -2.14
N PRO A 353 -18.42 6.54 -0.98
CA PRO A 353 -19.12 6.31 0.30
C PRO A 353 -19.74 7.60 0.85
N LEU A 354 -20.79 7.49 1.67
CA LEU A 354 -21.44 8.62 2.35
C LEU A 354 -20.62 9.02 3.58
N LEU A 355 -19.32 9.13 3.35
CA LEU A 355 -18.25 9.48 4.26
C LEU A 355 -17.54 10.66 3.61
N THR A 356 -17.49 11.79 4.32
CA THR A 356 -16.77 12.98 3.86
C THR A 356 -15.70 13.30 4.88
N GLU A 357 -14.45 13.27 4.43
CA GLU A 357 -13.29 13.71 5.22
C GLU A 357 -13.24 15.23 5.25
N GLY A 358 -12.78 15.79 6.36
CA GLY A 358 -12.49 17.22 6.51
C GLY A 358 -11.40 17.46 7.55
N VAL A 359 -10.82 18.66 7.56
CA VAL A 359 -9.72 19.04 8.44
C VAL A 359 -9.92 20.45 8.96
N ILE A 360 -10.05 20.60 10.28
CA ILE A 360 -9.99 21.92 10.93
C ILE A 360 -8.52 22.32 11.04
N GLU A 361 -8.04 23.13 10.09
CA GLU A 361 -6.61 23.45 9.94
C GLU A 361 -6.19 24.74 10.63
N LYS A 362 -7.16 25.60 10.99
CA LYS A 362 -6.95 26.81 11.80
C LYS A 362 -8.03 26.94 12.84
N ARG A 363 -7.72 27.64 13.93
CA ARG A 363 -8.71 28.00 14.97
C ARG A 363 -9.92 28.77 14.40
N THR A 364 -9.73 29.51 13.32
CA THR A 364 -10.80 30.30 12.69
C THR A 364 -11.53 29.54 11.58
N ASP A 365 -11.14 28.31 11.34
CA ASP A 365 -11.76 27.47 10.34
C ASP A 365 -13.06 26.85 10.86
N LEU A 366 -14.07 26.80 10.00
CA LEU A 366 -15.42 26.44 10.38
C LEU A 366 -16.12 25.79 9.20
N ASP A 367 -16.06 24.48 9.11
CA ASP A 367 -16.50 23.77 7.91
C ASP A 367 -18.02 23.73 7.80
N PHE A 368 -18.56 24.35 6.75
CA PHE A 368 -19.99 24.31 6.48
C PHE A 368 -20.35 23.26 5.44
N PHE A 369 -21.44 22.54 5.74
CA PHE A 369 -22.03 21.55 4.86
C PHE A 369 -23.51 21.87 4.61
N ARG A 370 -23.96 21.61 3.39
CA ARG A 370 -25.37 21.72 2.99
C ARG A 370 -25.92 20.35 2.67
N VAL A 371 -27.09 20.03 3.24
CA VAL A 371 -27.81 18.79 3.01
C VAL A 371 -29.27 19.05 2.68
N THR A 372 -29.89 18.16 1.91
CA THR A 372 -31.35 18.14 1.72
C THR A 372 -31.91 16.93 2.46
N ALA A 373 -32.72 17.15 3.48
CA ALA A 373 -33.26 16.08 4.33
C ALA A 373 -34.54 15.44 3.73
N ALA A 374 -34.71 14.14 3.90
CA ALA A 374 -35.88 13.37 3.42
C ALA A 374 -37.13 13.48 4.28
N GLY A 375 -37.08 14.30 5.34
CA GLY A 375 -38.11 14.32 6.38
C GLY A 375 -38.00 13.11 7.30
N GLY A 376 -38.34 13.29 8.57
CA GLY A 376 -38.10 12.28 9.60
C GLY A 376 -36.80 12.54 10.35
N SER A 377 -36.05 11.49 10.71
CA SER A 377 -34.82 11.64 11.51
C SER A 377 -33.61 11.94 10.62
N LEU A 378 -33.05 13.14 10.76
CA LEU A 378 -31.72 13.49 10.25
C LEU A 378 -30.71 13.18 11.36
N ALA A 379 -29.72 12.34 11.07
CA ALA A 379 -28.62 12.07 12.00
C ALA A 379 -27.29 12.37 11.33
N ILE A 380 -26.54 13.29 11.93
CA ILE A 380 -25.20 13.71 11.53
C ILE A 380 -24.24 13.13 12.56
N THR A 381 -23.29 12.33 12.11
CA THR A 381 -22.26 11.70 12.93
C THR A 381 -20.91 12.21 12.46
N VAL A 382 -20.15 12.86 13.33
CA VAL A 382 -18.81 13.36 13.03
C VAL A 382 -17.83 12.64 13.93
N LYS A 383 -16.94 11.86 13.32
CA LYS A 383 -15.91 11.09 14.01
C LYS A 383 -14.58 11.85 13.94
N PRO A 384 -13.88 12.04 15.07
CA PRO A 384 -12.51 12.54 15.03
C PRO A 384 -11.56 11.48 14.46
N ALA A 385 -10.27 11.80 14.34
CA ALA A 385 -9.26 10.81 13.99
C ALA A 385 -9.30 9.59 14.93
N PRO A 386 -8.98 8.38 14.43
CA PRO A 386 -9.28 7.13 15.13
C PRO A 386 -8.41 6.87 16.38
N ARG A 387 -7.34 7.65 16.58
CA ARG A 387 -6.30 7.40 17.59
C ARG A 387 -5.83 8.73 18.21
N ASP A 388 -6.07 8.92 19.51
CA ASP A 388 -5.66 10.09 20.31
C ASP A 388 -5.83 11.42 19.53
N SER A 389 -7.05 11.68 19.04
CA SER A 389 -7.29 12.89 18.23
C SER A 389 -7.15 14.17 19.04
N ASN A 390 -6.58 15.17 18.38
CA ASN A 390 -6.42 16.50 18.92
C ASN A 390 -7.69 17.34 18.78
N LEU A 391 -8.58 16.98 17.87
CA LEU A 391 -9.77 17.76 17.56
C LEU A 391 -10.93 17.41 18.50
N ARG A 392 -11.33 18.38 19.33
CA ARG A 392 -12.59 18.30 20.09
C ARG A 392 -13.71 18.97 19.29
N ILE A 393 -14.65 18.16 18.83
CA ILE A 393 -15.64 18.54 17.82
C ILE A 393 -16.89 19.19 18.44
N GLU A 394 -17.36 20.27 17.81
CA GLU A 394 -18.71 20.80 17.93
C GLU A 394 -19.44 20.79 16.58
N VAL A 395 -20.69 20.34 16.57
CA VAL A 395 -21.58 20.32 15.42
C VAL A 395 -22.78 21.22 15.69
N LYS A 396 -23.00 22.20 14.83
CA LYS A 396 -24.17 23.10 14.88
C LYS A 396 -25.05 22.86 13.66
N LEU A 397 -26.35 22.61 13.85
CA LEU A 397 -27.34 22.44 12.79
C LEU A 397 -28.18 23.72 12.63
N TYR A 398 -28.36 24.17 11.40
CA TYR A 398 -29.10 25.37 11.02
C TYR A 398 -30.22 25.04 10.01
N ASP A 399 -31.29 25.83 10.01
CA ASP A 399 -32.32 25.77 8.96
C ASP A 399 -31.88 26.49 7.67
N ALA A 400 -32.71 26.41 6.62
CA ALA A 400 -32.47 27.08 5.34
C ALA A 400 -32.34 28.61 5.42
N ALA A 401 -32.84 29.25 6.50
CA ALA A 401 -32.73 30.69 6.74
C ALA A 401 -31.47 31.06 7.54
N GLY A 402 -30.66 30.08 7.95
CA GLY A 402 -29.46 30.27 8.77
C GLY A 402 -29.75 30.36 10.28
N THR A 403 -30.96 30.00 10.73
CA THR A 403 -31.29 29.98 12.16
C THR A 403 -30.72 28.72 12.81
N LEU A 404 -29.96 28.88 13.90
CA LEU A 404 -29.43 27.75 14.68
C LEU A 404 -30.58 26.93 15.30
N LEU A 405 -30.61 25.64 15.00
CA LEU A 405 -31.62 24.69 15.46
C LEU A 405 -31.16 23.84 16.64
N GLN A 406 -29.89 23.41 16.63
CA GLN A 406 -29.32 22.50 17.63
C GLN A 406 -27.79 22.56 17.59
N THR A 407 -27.18 22.37 18.75
CA THR A 407 -25.73 22.18 18.91
C THR A 407 -25.49 20.84 19.59
N ALA A 408 -24.48 20.10 19.15
CA ALA A 408 -23.98 18.90 19.78
C ALA A 408 -22.45 18.98 19.85
N SER A 409 -21.85 18.58 20.95
CA SER A 409 -20.40 18.59 21.14
C SER A 409 -19.96 17.31 21.82
N THR A 410 -18.68 16.99 21.77
CA THR A 410 -18.11 15.89 22.54
C THR A 410 -17.90 16.23 24.02
N ALA A 411 -18.10 15.23 24.87
CA ALA A 411 -17.52 15.19 26.19
C ALA A 411 -16.27 14.31 26.12
N ASP A 412 -15.16 14.81 26.66
CA ASP A 412 -13.94 14.02 26.75
C ASP A 412 -14.17 12.97 27.86
N THR A 413 -14.01 11.69 27.53
CA THR A 413 -13.99 10.60 28.52
C THR A 413 -12.58 10.43 29.07
N SER A 414 -12.29 9.34 29.79
CA SER A 414 -10.93 8.94 30.20
C SER A 414 -10.16 8.23 29.07
N SER A 415 -10.62 8.40 27.83
CA SER A 415 -10.12 7.76 26.62
C SER A 415 -9.99 8.68 25.40
N GLY A 416 -9.98 10.00 25.58
CA GLY A 416 -9.79 10.99 24.52
C GLY A 416 -11.07 11.58 23.94
N THR A 417 -10.95 12.20 22.76
CA THR A 417 -12.07 12.79 22.03
C THR A 417 -12.94 11.71 21.39
N GLN A 418 -14.27 11.86 21.47
CA GLN A 418 -15.23 10.88 20.96
C GLN A 418 -15.91 11.31 19.67
N THR A 419 -16.75 10.43 19.11
CA THR A 419 -17.67 10.78 18.02
C THR A 419 -18.80 11.69 18.51
N VAL A 420 -19.14 12.72 17.73
CA VAL A 420 -20.35 13.56 17.94
C VAL A 420 -21.49 13.06 17.08
N THR A 421 -22.64 12.75 17.69
CA THR A 421 -23.87 12.42 16.96
C THR A 421 -24.98 13.42 17.26
N LEU A 422 -25.43 14.15 16.25
CA LEU A 422 -26.56 15.05 16.30
C LEU A 422 -27.75 14.42 15.57
N THR A 423 -28.80 14.05 16.32
CA THR A 423 -30.04 13.52 15.76
C THR A 423 -31.19 14.50 15.97
N ARG A 424 -31.92 14.82 14.90
CA ARG A 424 -33.09 15.72 14.94
C ARG A 424 -34.19 15.27 13.99
N SER A 425 -35.44 15.35 14.45
CA SER A 425 -36.59 15.25 13.55
C SER A 425 -36.76 16.53 12.74
N VAL A 426 -36.74 16.40 11.42
CA VAL A 426 -36.80 17.50 10.45
C VAL A 426 -37.91 17.26 9.43
N VAL A 427 -38.40 18.34 8.83
CA VAL A 427 -39.25 18.27 7.63
C VAL A 427 -38.37 18.21 6.38
N VAL A 428 -38.94 17.77 5.26
CA VAL A 428 -38.26 17.80 3.96
C VAL A 428 -37.81 19.22 3.64
N GLY A 429 -36.53 19.41 3.31
CA GLY A 429 -35.97 20.72 2.99
C GLY A 429 -34.45 20.77 3.13
N ASP A 430 -33.89 21.93 2.81
CA ASP A 430 -32.45 22.19 2.95
C ASP A 430 -32.10 22.56 4.38
N TYR A 431 -30.99 22.01 4.87
CA TYR A 431 -30.37 22.32 6.15
C TYR A 431 -28.88 22.52 5.95
N PHE A 432 -28.29 23.28 6.86
CA PHE A 432 -26.86 23.48 6.92
C PHE A 432 -26.35 22.96 8.26
N PHE A 433 -25.17 22.38 8.30
CA PHE A 433 -24.48 22.17 9.57
C PHE A 433 -23.04 22.62 9.48
N SER A 434 -22.47 23.02 10.61
CA SER A 434 -21.06 23.37 10.71
C SER A 434 -20.33 22.43 11.66
N VAL A 435 -19.06 22.17 11.36
CA VAL A 435 -18.11 21.44 12.21
C VAL A 435 -17.04 22.42 12.68
N ASP A 436 -16.74 22.42 13.98
CA ASP A 436 -15.84 23.38 14.64
C ASP A 436 -14.96 22.67 15.68
N GLY A 437 -13.77 23.22 15.92
CA GLY A 437 -12.82 22.76 16.95
C GLY A 437 -12.91 23.62 18.21
N ILE A 438 -13.29 23.03 19.34
CA ILE A 438 -13.55 23.77 20.60
C ILE A 438 -12.61 23.39 21.75
N GLY A 439 -12.39 24.32 22.68
CA GLY A 439 -11.67 24.08 23.94
C GLY A 439 -12.61 23.64 25.08
N THR A 440 -12.06 23.25 26.24
CA THR A 440 -12.83 22.81 27.42
C THR A 440 -12.26 23.40 28.71
N GLY A 441 -13.13 23.63 29.72
CA GLY A 441 -12.71 24.09 31.04
C GLY A 441 -12.01 25.46 31.06
N ASP A 442 -11.27 25.73 32.15
CA ASP A 442 -10.39 26.90 32.26
C ASP A 442 -8.97 26.51 31.80
N PRO A 443 -8.43 27.12 30.73
CA PRO A 443 -7.08 26.85 30.23
C PRO A 443 -5.96 27.06 31.25
N LEU A 444 -6.18 27.87 32.29
CA LEU A 444 -5.16 28.08 33.31
C LEU A 444 -5.04 26.92 34.31
N THR A 445 -6.10 26.12 34.50
CA THR A 445 -6.18 25.21 35.66
C THR A 445 -6.85 23.85 35.42
N THR A 446 -7.85 23.75 34.54
CA THR A 446 -8.74 22.58 34.47
C THR A 446 -8.94 22.03 33.07
N GLY A 447 -8.56 22.75 32.03
CA GLY A 447 -8.71 22.30 30.64
C GLY A 447 -7.77 23.03 29.69
N TYR A 448 -8.24 23.36 28.50
CA TYR A 448 -7.43 23.95 27.43
C TYR A 448 -8.31 24.80 26.50
N SER A 449 -7.70 25.75 25.80
CA SER A 449 -8.43 26.60 24.85
C SER A 449 -8.68 25.87 23.52
N ASP A 450 -9.45 26.48 22.62
CA ASP A 450 -9.62 26.05 21.24
C ASP A 450 -8.36 26.24 20.35
N TYR A 451 -7.25 26.74 20.90
CA TYR A 451 -6.05 27.10 20.15
C TYR A 451 -5.48 25.97 19.27
N ALA A 452 -5.40 24.75 19.82
CA ALA A 452 -4.85 23.59 19.14
C ALA A 452 -5.84 22.42 19.09
N SER A 453 -7.14 22.72 19.22
CA SER A 453 -8.23 21.79 18.92
C SER A 453 -8.41 21.72 17.41
N LEU A 454 -7.40 21.20 16.73
CA LEU A 454 -7.25 21.13 15.27
C LEU A 454 -6.99 19.68 14.89
N GLY A 455 -7.51 19.22 13.77
CA GLY A 455 -7.38 17.81 13.41
C GLY A 455 -8.28 17.38 12.26
N GLN A 456 -8.14 16.11 11.88
CA GLN A 456 -8.98 15.50 10.85
C GLN A 456 -10.27 14.95 11.45
N TYR A 457 -11.32 14.94 10.66
CA TYR A 457 -12.58 14.32 11.02
C TYR A 457 -13.27 13.66 9.82
N LEU A 458 -14.22 12.78 10.12
CA LEU A 458 -15.02 12.06 9.15
C LEU A 458 -16.51 12.26 9.44
N VAL A 459 -17.24 12.77 8.45
CA VAL A 459 -18.68 12.99 8.51
C VAL A 459 -19.43 11.82 7.89
N SER A 460 -20.41 11.30 8.61
CA SER A 460 -21.42 10.36 8.11
C SER A 460 -22.82 10.88 8.40
N ILE A 461 -23.72 10.81 7.43
CA ILE A 461 -25.09 11.37 7.56
C ILE A 461 -26.14 10.36 7.12
N THR A 462 -27.24 10.28 7.87
CA THR A 462 -28.42 9.51 7.47
C THR A 462 -29.65 10.41 7.46
N GLY A 463 -30.66 10.03 6.67
CA GLY A 463 -31.90 10.82 6.51
C GLY A 463 -31.84 11.89 5.41
N LEU A 464 -30.91 11.75 4.45
CA LEU A 464 -30.80 12.62 3.27
C LEU A 464 -31.76 12.20 2.14
N LEU A 465 -32.24 13.18 1.37
CA LEU A 465 -32.79 12.93 0.04
C LEU A 465 -31.64 12.61 -0.92
N PRO A 466 -31.74 11.52 -1.69
CA PRO A 466 -30.93 11.34 -2.89
C PRO A 466 -31.13 12.52 -3.83
N ALA A 467 -30.06 13.05 -4.42
CA ALA A 467 -30.17 14.09 -5.46
C ALA A 467 -30.76 13.53 -6.78
N GLY A 468 -30.90 12.21 -6.86
CA GLY A 468 -31.46 11.43 -7.95
C GLY A 468 -32.78 10.71 -7.62
N ALA A 469 -33.01 9.57 -8.27
CA ALA A 469 -34.15 8.71 -7.98
C ALA A 469 -33.74 7.24 -7.75
N THR A 470 -34.46 6.58 -6.85
CA THR A 470 -34.24 5.18 -6.46
C THR A 470 -35.40 4.32 -6.92
N TRP A 471 -35.07 3.14 -7.44
CA TRP A 471 -36.01 2.11 -7.85
C TRP A 471 -36.73 1.50 -6.64
N LEU A 472 -38.06 1.48 -6.68
CA LEU A 472 -38.92 1.04 -5.58
C LEU A 472 -39.42 -0.42 -5.69
N PRO A 473 -39.70 -0.98 -6.89
CA PRO A 473 -40.21 -2.35 -7.00
C PRO A 473 -39.25 -3.41 -6.45
N THR A 474 -39.73 -4.27 -5.56
CA THR A 474 -38.94 -5.37 -4.96
C THR A 474 -39.37 -6.77 -5.42
N ALA A 475 -40.58 -6.93 -5.93
CA ALA A 475 -41.08 -8.24 -6.38
C ALA A 475 -40.45 -8.65 -7.73
N ALA A 476 -40.42 -9.96 -8.01
CA ALA A 476 -39.96 -10.46 -9.29
C ALA A 476 -40.90 -10.03 -10.43
N GLY A 477 -40.36 -9.82 -11.63
CA GLY A 477 -41.16 -9.59 -12.83
C GLY A 477 -40.68 -8.44 -13.71
N THR A 478 -41.59 -7.97 -14.57
CA THR A 478 -41.30 -6.96 -15.58
C THR A 478 -41.93 -5.62 -15.22
N TYR A 479 -41.12 -4.57 -15.21
CA TYR A 479 -41.52 -3.22 -14.87
C TYR A 479 -41.13 -2.24 -15.97
N GLN A 480 -41.80 -1.07 -15.99
CA GLN A 480 -41.53 -0.03 -16.98
C GLN A 480 -40.73 1.11 -16.33
N TRP A 481 -39.66 1.53 -17.00
CA TRP A 481 -38.77 2.60 -16.54
C TRP A 481 -39.52 3.93 -16.38
N ASN A 482 -40.45 4.24 -17.28
CA ASN A 482 -41.16 5.54 -17.32
C ASN A 482 -42.40 5.61 -16.40
N THR A 483 -42.63 4.59 -15.56
CA THR A 483 -43.72 4.63 -14.58
C THR A 483 -43.25 5.35 -13.33
N ASN A 484 -43.76 6.56 -13.07
CA ASN A 484 -43.35 7.37 -11.90
C ASN A 484 -43.48 6.62 -10.56
N ALA A 485 -44.47 5.75 -10.40
CA ALA A 485 -44.66 4.96 -9.18
C ALA A 485 -43.54 3.95 -8.89
N ASN A 486 -42.70 3.63 -9.88
CA ASN A 486 -41.55 2.74 -9.71
C ASN A 486 -40.32 3.48 -9.18
N TRP A 487 -40.36 4.81 -9.06
CA TRP A 487 -39.24 5.64 -8.65
C TRP A 487 -39.58 6.50 -7.43
N SER A 488 -38.58 6.81 -6.62
CA SER A 488 -38.73 7.72 -5.49
C SER A 488 -38.98 9.19 -5.89
N ALA A 489 -38.85 9.53 -7.17
CA ALA A 489 -39.04 10.88 -7.70
C ALA A 489 -40.12 10.94 -8.79
N SER A 490 -40.90 12.02 -8.80
CA SER A 490 -41.93 12.30 -9.81
C SER A 490 -41.94 13.79 -10.17
N PRO A 491 -41.63 14.18 -11.42
CA PRO A 491 -41.30 13.32 -12.56
C PRO A 491 -39.96 12.62 -12.40
N ILE A 492 -39.76 11.52 -13.12
CA ILE A 492 -38.50 10.77 -13.11
C ILE A 492 -37.40 11.67 -13.72
N PRO A 493 -36.28 11.90 -13.01
CA PRO A 493 -35.14 12.63 -13.55
C PRO A 493 -34.62 12.01 -14.86
N ASN A 494 -34.48 12.84 -15.90
CA ASN A 494 -34.03 12.42 -17.23
C ASN A 494 -33.23 13.57 -17.88
N ALA A 495 -31.98 13.72 -17.46
CA ALA A 495 -31.10 14.81 -17.89
C ALA A 495 -29.62 14.43 -17.68
N ALA A 496 -28.71 15.23 -18.23
CA ALA A 496 -27.28 15.05 -18.00
C ALA A 496 -26.93 15.25 -16.51
N GLY A 497 -26.00 14.43 -15.99
CA GLY A 497 -25.54 14.50 -14.60
C GLY A 497 -26.50 13.94 -13.55
N VAL A 498 -27.67 13.44 -13.97
CA VAL A 498 -28.64 12.80 -13.07
C VAL A 498 -28.10 11.45 -12.57
N THR A 499 -28.23 11.20 -11.28
CA THR A 499 -27.97 9.89 -10.68
C THR A 499 -29.26 9.08 -10.58
N LEU A 500 -29.25 7.83 -11.02
CA LEU A 500 -30.35 6.88 -10.82
C LEU A 500 -29.85 5.59 -10.19
N ARG A 501 -30.72 4.93 -9.42
CA ARG A 501 -30.36 3.72 -8.68
C ARG A 501 -31.34 2.58 -8.89
N LEU A 502 -30.86 1.52 -9.52
CA LEU A 502 -31.48 0.20 -9.59
C LEU A 502 -30.68 -0.76 -8.71
N ASN A 503 -30.64 -0.48 -7.41
CA ASN A 503 -29.80 -1.21 -6.46
C ASN A 503 -30.51 -1.62 -5.17
N ASN A 504 -31.84 -1.71 -5.20
CA ASN A 504 -32.63 -2.18 -4.08
C ASN A 504 -32.55 -3.71 -3.94
N ASN A 505 -32.92 -4.22 -2.76
CA ASN A 505 -33.06 -5.67 -2.53
C ASN A 505 -34.30 -6.20 -3.26
N ILE A 506 -34.11 -7.16 -4.16
CA ILE A 506 -35.19 -7.76 -4.95
C ILE A 506 -35.42 -9.23 -4.56
N ALA A 507 -36.68 -9.65 -4.52
CA ALA A 507 -37.09 -11.00 -4.14
C ALA A 507 -37.02 -12.02 -5.30
N GLY A 508 -36.57 -11.58 -6.48
CA GLY A 508 -36.45 -12.38 -7.70
C GLY A 508 -36.01 -11.51 -8.87
N ASN A 509 -35.50 -12.11 -9.94
CA ASN A 509 -34.98 -11.39 -11.10
C ASN A 509 -36.01 -10.38 -11.66
N GLN A 510 -35.54 -9.18 -12.00
CA GLN A 510 -36.37 -8.12 -12.55
C GLN A 510 -35.92 -7.71 -13.95
N THR A 511 -36.90 -7.48 -14.84
CA THR A 511 -36.69 -6.86 -16.14
C THR A 511 -37.26 -5.44 -16.13
N VAL A 512 -36.40 -4.44 -16.32
CA VAL A 512 -36.76 -3.03 -16.41
C VAL A 512 -36.77 -2.61 -17.87
N ASN A 513 -37.97 -2.40 -18.43
CA ASN A 513 -38.16 -2.02 -19.82
C ASN A 513 -38.07 -0.50 -20.00
N LEU A 514 -37.28 -0.08 -20.99
CA LEU A 514 -37.14 1.30 -21.47
C LEU A 514 -38.02 1.53 -22.72
N PRO A 515 -39.22 2.10 -22.58
CA PRO A 515 -40.10 2.39 -23.72
C PRO A 515 -39.72 3.68 -24.48
N ALA A 516 -38.95 4.57 -23.85
CA ALA A 516 -38.47 5.83 -24.43
C ALA A 516 -37.03 6.10 -24.00
N ALA A 517 -36.36 7.05 -24.64
CA ALA A 517 -34.99 7.40 -24.29
C ALA A 517 -34.87 7.96 -22.87
N ALA A 518 -33.87 7.48 -22.13
CA ALA A 518 -33.53 7.94 -20.78
C ALA A 518 -32.07 8.41 -20.77
N THR A 519 -31.82 9.59 -20.21
CA THR A 519 -30.51 10.22 -20.07
C THR A 519 -30.12 10.22 -18.60
N VAL A 520 -28.92 9.71 -18.31
CA VAL A 520 -28.37 9.60 -16.96
C VAL A 520 -26.91 10.05 -16.96
N GLY A 521 -26.46 10.64 -15.85
CA GLY A 521 -25.05 10.85 -15.55
C GLY A 521 -24.45 9.62 -14.87
N THR A 522 -25.08 9.14 -13.80
CA THR A 522 -24.62 7.98 -13.04
C THR A 522 -25.75 6.97 -12.83
N LEU A 523 -25.45 5.69 -13.03
CA LEU A 523 -26.36 4.58 -12.76
C LEU A 523 -25.74 3.60 -11.77
N PHE A 524 -26.39 3.40 -10.62
CA PHE A 524 -26.10 2.26 -9.75
C PHE A 524 -26.99 1.08 -10.14
N LEU A 525 -26.39 -0.10 -10.31
CA LEU A 525 -27.08 -1.31 -10.76
C LEU A 525 -26.65 -2.51 -9.92
N GLY A 526 -27.63 -3.31 -9.48
CA GLY A 526 -27.40 -4.62 -8.89
C GLY A 526 -28.16 -4.85 -7.60
N ASP A 527 -28.67 -6.06 -7.40
CA ASP A 527 -29.42 -6.43 -6.19
C ASP A 527 -28.54 -6.28 -4.95
N SER A 528 -28.96 -5.47 -3.97
CA SER A 528 -28.13 -5.10 -2.80
C SER A 528 -27.55 -6.28 -2.01
N ASN A 529 -28.18 -7.46 -2.03
CA ASN A 529 -27.66 -8.67 -1.37
C ASN A 529 -27.00 -9.66 -2.35
N GLY A 530 -26.95 -9.33 -3.65
CA GLY A 530 -26.35 -10.11 -4.72
C GLY A 530 -27.09 -11.40 -5.09
N THR A 531 -28.36 -11.58 -4.69
CA THR A 531 -29.08 -12.85 -4.88
C THR A 531 -29.75 -12.98 -6.24
N HIS A 532 -30.15 -11.88 -6.87
CA HIS A 532 -30.88 -11.86 -8.13
C HIS A 532 -30.35 -10.80 -9.10
N GLY A 533 -30.62 -10.99 -10.39
CA GLY A 533 -30.15 -10.11 -11.46
C GLY A 533 -31.19 -9.09 -11.91
N PHE A 534 -30.72 -7.89 -12.26
CA PHE A 534 -31.46 -6.90 -13.04
C PHE A 534 -31.17 -7.05 -14.53
N THR A 535 -32.23 -6.97 -15.34
CA THR A 535 -32.13 -6.83 -16.79
C THR A 535 -32.72 -5.51 -17.23
N VAL A 536 -31.90 -4.58 -17.70
CA VAL A 536 -32.35 -3.31 -18.32
C VAL A 536 -32.53 -3.54 -19.82
N ALA A 537 -33.79 -3.69 -20.24
CA ALA A 537 -34.18 -4.03 -21.60
C ALA A 537 -34.83 -2.85 -22.32
N SER A 538 -34.85 -2.87 -23.65
CA SER A 538 -35.53 -1.86 -24.46
C SER A 538 -36.86 -2.38 -25.01
N THR A 539 -37.89 -1.54 -24.94
CA THR A 539 -39.18 -1.68 -25.65
C THR A 539 -39.40 -0.54 -26.65
N GLY A 540 -38.31 0.13 -27.06
CA GLY A 540 -38.32 1.30 -27.96
C GLY A 540 -37.39 2.44 -27.53
N GLY A 541 -36.81 2.37 -26.32
CA GLY A 541 -35.91 3.37 -25.76
C GLY A 541 -34.43 3.06 -25.86
N THR A 542 -33.59 4.09 -25.68
CA THR A 542 -32.13 4.03 -25.59
C THR A 542 -31.70 4.63 -24.26
N LEU A 543 -30.74 3.99 -23.58
CA LEU A 543 -30.14 4.52 -22.36
C LEU A 543 -28.91 5.35 -22.74
N THR A 544 -28.97 6.65 -22.47
CA THR A 544 -27.94 7.63 -22.83
C THR A 544 -27.14 8.01 -21.59
N PHE A 545 -25.82 7.79 -21.64
CA PHE A 545 -24.89 8.22 -20.61
C PHE A 545 -24.30 9.58 -20.98
N ASN A 546 -24.62 10.59 -20.16
CA ASN A 546 -24.21 11.98 -20.36
C ASN A 546 -24.02 12.65 -18.99
N ASN A 547 -22.80 13.06 -18.69
CA ASN A 547 -22.44 13.84 -17.49
C ASN A 547 -21.82 15.20 -17.88
N GLY A 548 -22.24 15.76 -19.02
CA GLY A 548 -21.67 16.99 -19.54
C GLY A 548 -20.21 16.80 -19.93
N SER A 549 -19.33 17.61 -19.34
CA SER A 549 -17.87 17.53 -19.57
C SER A 549 -17.17 16.46 -18.72
N ALA A 550 -17.84 15.89 -17.72
CA ALA A 550 -17.29 14.84 -16.88
C ALA A 550 -17.63 13.43 -17.44
N ALA A 551 -16.95 12.41 -16.92
CA ALA A 551 -17.29 11.03 -17.20
C ALA A 551 -18.64 10.65 -16.55
N ALA A 552 -19.43 9.87 -17.26
CA ALA A 552 -20.63 9.21 -16.76
C ALA A 552 -20.25 7.91 -16.04
N GLY A 553 -21.01 7.55 -15.01
CA GLY A 553 -20.73 6.38 -14.17
C GLY A 553 -21.76 5.26 -14.34
N LEU A 554 -21.28 4.02 -14.37
CA LEU A 554 -22.10 2.83 -14.11
C LEU A 554 -21.42 2.01 -13.03
N ASN A 555 -22.03 1.98 -11.85
CA ASN A 555 -21.49 1.33 -10.67
C ASN A 555 -22.28 0.07 -10.35
N LYS A 556 -21.59 -1.08 -10.34
CA LYS A 556 -22.13 -2.36 -9.90
C LYS A 556 -21.40 -2.83 -8.67
N SER A 557 -22.09 -2.91 -7.54
CA SER A 557 -21.49 -3.21 -6.23
C SER A 557 -21.88 -4.58 -5.66
N THR A 558 -22.51 -5.45 -6.46
CA THR A 558 -23.15 -6.67 -5.94
C THR A 558 -22.87 -7.88 -6.82
N GLY A 559 -22.98 -9.09 -6.25
CA GLY A 559 -22.45 -10.32 -6.87
C GLY A 559 -23.31 -11.04 -7.91
N ALA A 560 -24.57 -10.64 -8.12
CA ALA A 560 -25.43 -11.26 -9.14
C ALA A 560 -24.98 -10.92 -10.57
N ASN A 561 -25.44 -11.69 -11.56
CA ASN A 561 -25.24 -11.33 -12.97
C ASN A 561 -26.32 -10.35 -13.44
N ASP A 562 -25.90 -9.18 -13.91
CA ASP A 562 -26.79 -8.14 -14.44
C ASP A 562 -26.63 -8.00 -15.96
N VAL A 563 -27.69 -7.58 -16.64
CA VAL A 563 -27.70 -7.44 -18.10
C VAL A 563 -28.27 -6.10 -18.51
N ILE A 564 -27.58 -5.40 -19.41
CA ILE A 564 -28.15 -4.28 -20.16
C ILE A 564 -28.28 -4.72 -21.62
N SER A 565 -29.51 -5.05 -22.01
CA SER A 565 -29.88 -5.40 -23.38
C SER A 565 -30.46 -4.21 -24.15
N ALA A 566 -30.80 -3.12 -23.45
CA ALA A 566 -31.15 -1.86 -24.09
C ALA A 566 -29.97 -1.26 -24.88
N PRO A 567 -30.21 -0.61 -26.03
CA PRO A 567 -29.17 0.16 -26.71
C PRO A 567 -28.60 1.26 -25.79
N LEU A 568 -27.28 1.38 -25.78
CA LEU A 568 -26.54 2.42 -25.07
C LEU A 568 -26.04 3.50 -26.03
N ALA A 569 -26.18 4.75 -25.62
CA ALA A 569 -25.60 5.91 -26.31
C ALA A 569 -24.62 6.63 -25.38
N LEU A 570 -23.34 6.66 -25.74
CA LEU A 570 -22.26 7.29 -24.99
C LEU A 570 -22.06 8.72 -25.50
N THR A 571 -22.59 9.70 -24.78
CA THR A 571 -22.35 11.12 -25.06
C THR A 571 -21.10 11.61 -24.33
N SER A 572 -20.94 11.20 -23.07
CA SER A 572 -19.71 11.34 -22.29
C SER A 572 -18.94 10.01 -22.29
N GLU A 573 -17.70 10.02 -21.83
CA GLU A 573 -17.02 8.78 -21.44
C GLU A 573 -17.87 8.03 -20.41
N LEU A 574 -18.02 6.71 -20.57
CA LEU A 574 -18.67 5.85 -19.60
C LEU A 574 -17.62 5.05 -18.83
N VAL A 575 -17.51 5.30 -17.53
CA VAL A 575 -16.71 4.51 -16.61
C VAL A 575 -17.62 3.48 -15.96
N VAL A 576 -17.30 2.21 -16.17
CA VAL A 576 -18.02 1.06 -15.61
C VAL A 576 -17.20 0.50 -14.47
N ASN A 577 -17.56 0.79 -13.23
CA ASN A 577 -16.90 0.27 -12.04
C ASN A 577 -17.67 -0.94 -11.49
N GLN A 578 -17.00 -2.08 -11.34
CA GLN A 578 -17.62 -3.33 -10.90
C GLN A 578 -16.85 -3.98 -9.75
N SER A 579 -17.58 -4.39 -8.71
CA SER A 579 -17.07 -5.26 -7.64
C SER A 579 -16.53 -6.58 -8.19
N SER A 580 -15.64 -7.24 -7.43
CA SER A 580 -14.97 -8.49 -7.82
C SER A 580 -15.90 -9.69 -8.09
N SER A 581 -17.16 -9.65 -7.66
CA SER A 581 -18.14 -10.72 -7.87
C SER A 581 -19.22 -10.35 -8.89
N GLY A 582 -19.63 -11.33 -9.70
CA GLY A 582 -20.70 -11.19 -10.69
C GLY A 582 -20.23 -10.62 -12.03
N THR A 583 -21.08 -10.77 -13.05
CA THR A 583 -20.85 -10.22 -14.39
C THR A 583 -21.86 -9.14 -14.72
N LEU A 584 -21.44 -8.12 -15.48
CA LEU A 584 -22.35 -7.20 -16.16
C LEU A 584 -22.25 -7.45 -17.67
N SER A 585 -23.36 -7.74 -18.33
CA SER A 585 -23.37 -7.96 -19.78
C SER A 585 -24.00 -6.80 -20.54
N PHE A 586 -23.27 -6.21 -21.48
CA PHE A 586 -23.81 -5.30 -22.49
C PHE A 586 -24.16 -6.08 -23.74
N SER A 587 -25.42 -6.48 -23.86
CA SER A 587 -25.95 -7.22 -25.02
C SER A 587 -26.63 -6.33 -26.06
N GLY A 588 -27.03 -5.12 -25.69
CA GLY A 588 -27.50 -4.11 -26.63
C GLY A 588 -26.37 -3.48 -27.46
N ALA A 589 -26.73 -2.80 -28.55
CA ALA A 589 -25.79 -1.97 -29.30
C ALA A 589 -25.25 -0.82 -28.42
N VAL A 590 -23.96 -0.53 -28.51
CA VAL A 590 -23.32 0.63 -27.83
C VAL A 590 -22.81 1.57 -28.91
N SER A 591 -23.25 2.82 -28.88
CA SER A 591 -23.02 3.83 -29.92
C SER A 591 -22.65 5.19 -29.31
N GLY A 592 -22.24 6.16 -30.13
CA GLY A 592 -21.92 7.52 -29.68
C GLY A 592 -20.44 7.89 -29.78
N ALA A 593 -20.10 9.12 -29.38
CA ALA A 593 -18.73 9.65 -29.44
C ALA A 593 -17.91 9.39 -28.16
N GLY A 594 -18.57 9.05 -27.05
CA GLY A 594 -17.92 8.77 -25.78
C GLY A 594 -17.01 7.55 -25.80
N ALA A 595 -16.02 7.55 -24.91
CA ALA A 595 -15.17 6.41 -24.61
C ALA A 595 -15.87 5.42 -23.67
N LEU A 596 -15.38 4.17 -23.62
CA LEU A 596 -15.79 3.16 -22.65
C LEU A 596 -14.58 2.77 -21.81
N THR A 597 -14.64 2.99 -20.51
CA THR A 597 -13.61 2.58 -19.55
C THR A 597 -14.18 1.54 -18.62
N LYS A 598 -13.59 0.35 -18.59
CA LYS A 598 -13.90 -0.72 -17.64
C LYS A 598 -12.93 -0.63 -16.48
N ASP A 599 -13.48 -0.44 -15.29
CA ASP A 599 -12.75 -0.29 -14.03
C ASP A 599 -13.31 -1.24 -12.94
N GLY A 600 -12.60 -1.39 -11.84
CA GLY A 600 -12.85 -2.34 -10.76
C GLY A 600 -12.62 -3.81 -11.13
N ALA A 601 -12.42 -4.67 -10.15
CA ALA A 601 -11.99 -6.07 -10.34
C ALA A 601 -13.00 -6.98 -11.08
N GLY A 602 -14.27 -6.59 -11.22
CA GLY A 602 -15.33 -7.42 -11.84
C GLY A 602 -15.20 -7.65 -13.36
N THR A 603 -16.13 -8.44 -13.92
CA THR A 603 -16.14 -8.78 -15.37
C THR A 603 -17.25 -8.06 -16.14
N LEU A 604 -16.87 -7.20 -17.11
CA LEU A 604 -17.77 -6.64 -18.11
C LEU A 604 -17.77 -7.50 -19.37
N VAL A 605 -18.92 -8.03 -19.74
CA VAL A 605 -19.09 -8.85 -20.94
C VAL A 605 -19.70 -8.01 -22.07
N LEU A 606 -18.98 -7.89 -23.18
CA LEU A 606 -19.48 -7.26 -24.40
C LEU A 606 -19.95 -8.33 -25.39
N THR A 607 -21.23 -8.29 -25.76
CA THR A 607 -21.80 -9.17 -26.80
C THR A 607 -22.39 -8.33 -27.94
N GLY A 608 -22.45 -8.87 -29.16
CA GLY A 608 -22.86 -8.10 -30.34
C GLY A 608 -21.90 -6.96 -30.73
N ALA A 609 -22.09 -6.41 -31.93
CA ALA A 609 -21.21 -5.37 -32.47
C ALA A 609 -21.40 -4.02 -31.77
N LYS A 610 -20.29 -3.32 -31.47
CA LYS A 610 -20.29 -1.97 -30.88
C LYS A 610 -19.81 -0.93 -31.90
N THR A 611 -20.42 0.26 -31.90
CA THR A 611 -20.23 1.30 -32.93
C THR A 611 -19.85 2.68 -32.37
N TYR A 612 -19.56 2.79 -31.08
CA TYR A 612 -19.04 4.02 -30.50
C TYR A 612 -17.64 4.33 -31.03
N THR A 613 -17.29 5.61 -31.16
CA THR A 613 -16.03 6.04 -31.78
C THR A 613 -14.94 6.41 -30.78
N GLY A 614 -15.28 6.60 -29.51
CA GLY A 614 -14.30 6.81 -28.44
C GLY A 614 -13.43 5.57 -28.21
N ALA A 615 -12.34 5.75 -27.47
CA ALA A 615 -11.46 4.65 -27.11
C ALA A 615 -12.14 3.68 -26.14
N THR A 616 -11.67 2.43 -26.15
CA THR A 616 -12.03 1.44 -25.12
C THR A 616 -10.84 1.26 -24.21
N THR A 617 -11.02 1.45 -22.90
CA THR A 617 -9.97 1.27 -21.90
C THR A 617 -10.35 0.10 -21.00
N ALA A 618 -9.46 -0.88 -20.87
CA ALA A 618 -9.48 -1.85 -19.77
C ALA A 618 -8.55 -1.30 -18.69
N GLY A 619 -9.15 -0.76 -17.63
CA GLY A 619 -8.47 -0.13 -16.49
C GLY A 619 -8.26 -1.08 -15.31
N ASP A 620 -9.19 -2.01 -15.07
CA ASP A 620 -9.05 -3.06 -14.05
C ASP A 620 -10.07 -4.20 -14.33
N GLY A 621 -9.80 -5.37 -13.76
CA GLY A 621 -10.59 -6.59 -13.92
C GLY A 621 -10.63 -7.08 -15.38
N VAL A 622 -11.72 -7.75 -15.76
CA VAL A 622 -11.87 -8.36 -17.09
C VAL A 622 -12.88 -7.61 -17.96
N LEU A 623 -12.45 -7.19 -19.15
CA LEU A 623 -13.32 -6.82 -20.26
C LEU A 623 -13.43 -8.01 -21.23
N ARG A 624 -14.49 -8.81 -21.10
CA ARG A 624 -14.70 -10.03 -21.87
C ARG A 624 -15.42 -9.75 -23.20
N LEU A 625 -14.86 -10.26 -24.28
CA LEU A 625 -15.34 -10.13 -25.66
C LEU A 625 -15.93 -11.48 -26.10
N ASP A 626 -17.26 -11.57 -26.09
CA ASP A 626 -17.98 -12.81 -26.44
C ASP A 626 -18.34 -12.86 -27.94
N THR A 627 -17.89 -11.88 -28.72
CA THR A 627 -18.01 -11.85 -30.18
C THR A 627 -16.80 -11.15 -30.81
N THR A 628 -16.49 -11.51 -32.06
CA THR A 628 -15.36 -10.94 -32.81
C THR A 628 -15.48 -9.44 -33.06
N ASP A 629 -16.71 -8.91 -33.11
CA ASP A 629 -17.01 -7.51 -33.38
C ASP A 629 -17.31 -6.69 -32.10
N ALA A 630 -16.94 -7.23 -30.93
CA ALA A 630 -17.26 -6.63 -29.62
C ALA A 630 -16.54 -5.30 -29.36
N LEU A 631 -15.41 -5.05 -30.03
CA LEU A 631 -14.67 -3.79 -29.94
C LEU A 631 -14.90 -2.93 -31.19
N PRO A 632 -15.18 -1.63 -31.04
CA PRO A 632 -15.31 -0.72 -32.18
C PRO A 632 -13.95 -0.34 -32.78
N SER A 633 -13.94 0.44 -33.86
CA SER A 633 -12.72 0.91 -34.54
C SER A 633 -11.86 1.91 -33.74
N GLY A 634 -12.34 2.38 -32.58
CA GLY A 634 -11.57 3.17 -31.64
C GLY A 634 -10.35 2.42 -31.10
N ASN A 635 -9.40 3.15 -30.53
CA ASN A 635 -8.20 2.54 -29.94
C ASN A 635 -8.55 1.76 -28.68
N LEU A 636 -7.84 0.66 -28.48
CA LEU A 636 -7.90 -0.12 -27.25
C LEU A 636 -6.73 0.28 -26.33
N ARG A 637 -7.02 0.60 -25.08
CA ARG A 637 -6.04 0.94 -24.05
C ARG A 637 -6.07 -0.08 -22.92
N LEU A 638 -4.90 -0.50 -22.50
CA LEU A 638 -4.66 -1.38 -21.37
C LEU A 638 -3.92 -0.57 -20.30
N SER A 639 -4.48 -0.52 -19.10
CA SER A 639 -3.97 0.24 -17.96
C SER A 639 -4.44 -0.39 -16.65
N GLY A 640 -3.80 -0.03 -15.54
CA GLY A 640 -4.26 -0.36 -14.17
C GLY A 640 -4.41 -1.86 -13.85
N GLY A 641 -3.87 -2.75 -14.68
CA GLY A 641 -4.01 -4.20 -14.54
C GLY A 641 -5.16 -4.81 -15.34
N GLY A 642 -5.92 -4.00 -16.10
CA GLY A 642 -7.05 -4.49 -16.89
C GLY A 642 -6.69 -5.55 -17.94
N VAL A 643 -7.52 -6.59 -18.02
CA VAL A 643 -7.34 -7.74 -18.92
C VAL A 643 -8.46 -7.83 -19.94
N ILE A 644 -8.10 -8.05 -21.21
CA ILE A 644 -9.07 -8.37 -22.28
C ILE A 644 -9.31 -9.86 -22.31
N GLY A 645 -10.52 -10.28 -21.96
CA GLY A 645 -10.95 -11.68 -22.04
C GLY A 645 -11.45 -12.04 -23.43
N LEU A 646 -10.76 -12.94 -24.13
CA LEU A 646 -11.12 -13.40 -25.46
C LEU A 646 -11.99 -14.66 -25.37
N ALA A 647 -13.31 -14.49 -25.33
CA ALA A 647 -14.26 -15.61 -25.37
C ALA A 647 -14.64 -16.02 -26.81
N SER A 648 -14.44 -15.13 -27.78
CA SER A 648 -14.69 -15.41 -29.21
C SER A 648 -13.65 -14.75 -30.12
N GLY A 649 -12.98 -15.57 -30.93
CA GLY A 649 -12.00 -15.13 -31.92
C GLY A 649 -10.62 -14.77 -31.36
N ASP A 650 -9.64 -14.70 -32.26
CA ASP A 650 -8.27 -14.26 -31.98
C ASP A 650 -8.16 -12.73 -32.05
N PHE A 651 -7.14 -12.16 -31.39
CA PHE A 651 -6.87 -10.73 -31.39
C PHE A 651 -5.74 -10.36 -32.35
N SER A 652 -5.96 -9.40 -33.24
CA SER A 652 -5.02 -9.05 -34.32
C SER A 652 -4.83 -7.54 -34.54
N ARG A 653 -5.24 -6.67 -33.61
CA ARG A 653 -5.00 -5.22 -33.74
C ARG A 653 -3.53 -4.90 -33.53
N ALA A 654 -2.94 -4.14 -34.45
CA ALA A 654 -1.55 -3.71 -34.32
C ALA A 654 -1.33 -2.84 -33.08
N HIS A 655 -0.16 -2.98 -32.45
CA HIS A 655 0.30 -2.08 -31.40
C HIS A 655 0.69 -0.71 -31.97
N GLY A 656 0.24 0.38 -31.33
CA GLY A 656 0.67 1.75 -31.64
C GLY A 656 -0.36 2.85 -31.35
N THR A 657 -0.09 4.06 -31.85
CA THR A 657 -0.92 5.26 -31.60
C THR A 657 -1.94 5.60 -32.71
N GLY A 658 -1.89 4.91 -33.84
CA GLY A 658 -2.82 5.07 -34.96
C GLY A 658 -4.23 4.58 -34.64
N SER A 659 -5.17 4.79 -35.55
CA SER A 659 -6.56 4.33 -35.40
C SER A 659 -6.65 2.81 -35.36
N ASN A 660 -7.56 2.28 -34.55
CA ASN A 660 -7.82 0.84 -34.40
C ASN A 660 -6.58 0.05 -33.93
N GLN A 661 -5.78 0.65 -33.06
CA GLN A 661 -4.57 0.05 -32.48
C GLN A 661 -4.73 -0.21 -30.98
N VAL A 662 -3.87 -1.09 -30.45
CA VAL A 662 -3.76 -1.39 -29.02
C VAL A 662 -2.59 -0.65 -28.38
N GLN A 663 -2.79 -0.18 -27.15
CA GLN A 663 -1.85 0.64 -26.38
C GLN A 663 -1.77 0.12 -24.94
N TRP A 664 -0.58 0.00 -24.38
CA TRP A 664 -0.37 -0.18 -22.95
C TRP A 664 -0.01 1.18 -22.34
N THR A 665 -1.01 1.86 -21.80
CA THR A 665 -0.81 3.12 -21.06
C THR A 665 -0.50 2.90 -19.58
N GLY A 666 -0.65 1.66 -19.11
CA GLY A 666 -0.16 1.14 -17.83
C GLY A 666 -0.07 -0.39 -17.91
N ASP A 667 -0.11 -1.07 -16.76
CA ASP A 667 -0.16 -2.53 -16.68
C ASP A 667 -1.43 -3.08 -17.30
N GLY A 668 -1.36 -4.24 -17.95
CA GLY A 668 -2.55 -4.87 -18.53
C GLY A 668 -2.25 -5.95 -19.55
N GLY A 669 -3.31 -6.62 -20.01
CA GLY A 669 -3.14 -7.94 -20.60
C GLY A 669 -4.30 -8.52 -21.39
N PHE A 670 -4.17 -9.82 -21.64
CA PHE A 670 -5.17 -10.64 -22.33
C PHE A 670 -5.36 -11.97 -21.59
N ALA A 671 -6.55 -12.56 -21.71
CA ALA A 671 -6.89 -13.88 -21.22
C ALA A 671 -7.74 -14.63 -22.26
N ALA A 672 -7.72 -15.96 -22.25
CA ALA A 672 -8.47 -16.79 -23.18
C ALA A 672 -9.62 -17.50 -22.47
N PHE A 673 -10.79 -17.54 -23.11
CA PHE A 673 -11.99 -18.18 -22.57
C PHE A 673 -12.62 -19.14 -23.60
N GLY A 674 -13.06 -20.31 -23.16
CA GLY A 674 -13.78 -21.36 -23.89
C GLY A 674 -12.95 -22.13 -24.95
N ALA A 675 -11.87 -21.55 -25.44
CA ALA A 675 -10.91 -22.18 -26.35
C ALA A 675 -9.59 -21.40 -26.32
N ASN A 676 -8.49 -22.05 -26.71
CA ASN A 676 -7.20 -21.38 -26.83
C ASN A 676 -7.29 -20.20 -27.81
N ARG A 677 -6.72 -19.05 -27.44
CA ARG A 677 -6.80 -17.81 -28.23
C ARG A 677 -5.44 -17.25 -28.57
N THR A 678 -5.29 -16.74 -29.79
CA THR A 678 -4.04 -16.15 -30.26
C THR A 678 -4.11 -14.62 -30.22
N VAL A 679 -3.06 -13.99 -29.72
CA VAL A 679 -2.87 -12.54 -29.66
C VAL A 679 -1.68 -12.16 -30.55
N THR A 680 -1.96 -11.35 -31.58
CA THR A 680 -0.98 -10.94 -32.60
C THR A 680 -0.98 -9.43 -32.85
N PRO A 681 -0.46 -8.61 -31.91
CA PRO A 681 -0.38 -7.16 -32.08
C PRO A 681 0.74 -6.68 -33.03
N GLY A 682 1.41 -7.60 -33.72
CA GLY A 682 2.59 -7.30 -34.53
C GLY A 682 3.85 -7.22 -33.66
N ALA A 683 5.02 -7.14 -34.30
CA ALA A 683 6.28 -7.10 -33.56
C ALA A 683 6.36 -5.86 -32.67
N MET A 684 6.70 -6.05 -31.39
CA MET A 684 6.72 -4.98 -30.39
C MET A 684 8.10 -4.78 -29.81
N SER A 685 8.44 -3.52 -29.57
CA SER A 685 9.56 -3.13 -28.71
C SER A 685 9.02 -2.55 -27.41
N TRP A 686 9.40 -3.15 -26.29
CA TRP A 686 9.04 -2.76 -24.93
C TRP A 686 9.86 -1.55 -24.46
N SER A 687 9.93 -0.54 -25.33
CA SER A 687 10.42 0.83 -25.09
C SER A 687 9.63 1.83 -25.92
N SER A 688 8.52 1.39 -26.52
CA SER A 688 7.65 2.26 -27.28
C SER A 688 6.99 3.26 -26.33
N THR A 689 6.47 4.35 -26.89
CA THR A 689 5.71 5.35 -26.12
C THR A 689 4.45 4.79 -25.46
N THR A 690 3.99 3.60 -25.87
CA THR A 690 2.75 2.96 -25.43
C THR A 690 3.00 1.57 -24.84
N LEU A 691 4.24 1.25 -24.46
CA LEU A 691 4.62 0.01 -23.77
C LEU A 691 6.00 0.26 -23.14
N ASN A 692 6.03 0.97 -22.01
CA ASN A 692 7.25 1.36 -21.31
C ASN A 692 7.06 1.28 -19.79
N GLY A 693 7.87 0.46 -19.11
CA GLY A 693 7.78 0.27 -17.66
C GLY A 693 6.65 -0.65 -17.19
N ASN A 694 5.61 -0.83 -18.02
CA ASN A 694 4.42 -1.61 -17.69
C ASN A 694 4.67 -3.12 -17.63
N THR A 695 3.86 -3.81 -16.83
CA THR A 695 3.70 -5.27 -16.77
C THR A 695 2.78 -5.77 -17.87
N LEU A 696 3.22 -6.79 -18.60
CA LEU A 696 2.35 -7.53 -19.54
C LEU A 696 1.70 -8.68 -18.79
N ILE A 697 0.37 -8.64 -18.65
CA ILE A 697 -0.41 -9.68 -17.98
C ILE A 697 -0.91 -10.68 -19.03
N LEU A 698 -0.72 -11.97 -18.80
CA LEU A 698 -1.22 -13.05 -19.64
C LEU A 698 -2.01 -14.02 -18.78
N GLY A 699 -3.24 -14.34 -19.18
CA GLY A 699 -4.14 -15.14 -18.35
C GLY A 699 -4.93 -14.29 -17.36
N HIS A 700 -5.74 -14.96 -16.54
CA HIS A 700 -6.54 -14.39 -15.45
C HIS A 700 -7.09 -15.54 -14.60
N ALA A 701 -7.39 -15.31 -13.32
CA ALA A 701 -7.92 -16.33 -12.40
C ALA A 701 -9.23 -17.03 -12.85
N THR A 702 -9.97 -16.41 -13.76
CA THR A 702 -11.22 -16.98 -14.31
C THR A 702 -11.07 -17.54 -15.72
N ALA A 703 -9.88 -17.45 -16.32
CA ALA A 703 -9.60 -18.00 -17.64
C ALA A 703 -9.57 -19.53 -17.59
N ASP A 704 -10.13 -20.17 -18.63
CA ASP A 704 -10.27 -21.63 -18.72
C ASP A 704 -9.57 -22.21 -19.95
N ALA A 705 -8.76 -21.41 -20.65
CA ALA A 705 -8.04 -21.82 -21.84
C ALA A 705 -6.68 -21.13 -21.97
N THR A 706 -5.80 -21.70 -22.81
CA THR A 706 -4.46 -21.16 -23.04
C THR A 706 -4.49 -19.90 -23.89
N LEU A 707 -3.86 -18.82 -23.41
CA LEU A 707 -3.55 -17.65 -24.20
C LEU A 707 -2.23 -17.83 -24.96
N ILE A 708 -2.26 -17.67 -26.28
CA ILE A 708 -1.09 -17.78 -27.15
C ILE A 708 -0.66 -16.38 -27.60
N TRP A 709 0.47 -15.91 -27.09
CA TRP A 709 1.13 -14.71 -27.57
C TRP A 709 2.03 -15.01 -28.77
N ALA A 710 1.61 -14.63 -29.98
CA ALA A 710 2.29 -15.00 -31.22
C ALA A 710 3.27 -13.94 -31.76
N SER A 711 3.28 -12.74 -31.17
CA SER A 711 4.11 -11.64 -31.67
C SER A 711 5.51 -11.60 -31.04
N ASN A 712 6.52 -11.24 -31.83
CA ASN A 712 7.87 -11.01 -31.30
C ASN A 712 7.88 -9.84 -30.31
N LEU A 713 8.66 -10.00 -29.24
CA LEU A 713 8.74 -9.04 -28.14
C LEU A 713 10.21 -8.73 -27.85
N SER A 714 10.58 -7.45 -27.94
CA SER A 714 11.93 -6.98 -27.59
C SER A 714 11.91 -6.24 -26.26
N PHE A 715 12.78 -6.60 -25.31
CA PHE A 715 12.89 -5.96 -24.00
C PHE A 715 13.64 -4.63 -24.01
N ALA A 716 14.17 -4.22 -25.16
CA ALA A 716 14.78 -2.91 -25.41
C ALA A 716 15.90 -2.45 -24.43
N GLY A 717 16.42 -3.34 -23.59
CA GLY A 717 17.54 -3.04 -22.67
C GLY A 717 17.16 -2.82 -21.20
N ALA A 718 15.87 -2.93 -20.83
CA ALA A 718 15.41 -2.73 -19.46
C ALA A 718 14.78 -4.00 -18.87
N THR A 719 14.64 -4.08 -17.55
CA THR A 719 13.87 -5.18 -16.91
C THR A 719 12.41 -5.10 -17.32
N ARG A 720 11.83 -6.23 -17.76
CA ARG A 720 10.46 -6.36 -18.22
C ARG A 720 9.76 -7.53 -17.55
N THR A 721 8.58 -7.24 -17.00
CA THR A 721 7.78 -8.21 -16.26
C THR A 721 6.65 -8.75 -17.12
N ILE A 722 6.62 -10.08 -17.26
CA ILE A 722 5.47 -10.82 -17.77
C ILE A 722 4.85 -11.53 -16.59
N GLN A 723 3.66 -11.09 -16.19
CA GLN A 723 2.86 -11.74 -15.18
C GLN A 723 1.95 -12.76 -15.86
N VAL A 724 1.89 -13.97 -15.31
CA VAL A 724 0.94 -14.99 -15.75
C VAL A 724 0.06 -15.38 -14.58
N ASP A 725 -1.23 -15.05 -14.70
CA ASP A 725 -2.21 -15.38 -13.68
C ASP A 725 -2.68 -16.81 -13.87
N GLU A 726 -2.75 -17.57 -12.78
CA GLU A 726 -3.19 -18.97 -12.76
C GLU A 726 -4.69 -19.06 -13.06
N GLY A 727 -5.04 -19.63 -14.21
CA GLY A 727 -6.40 -20.01 -14.58
C GLY A 727 -6.64 -21.49 -14.32
N SER A 728 -7.63 -22.08 -15.01
CA SER A 728 -7.91 -23.52 -14.91
C SER A 728 -7.29 -24.34 -16.06
N ALA A 729 -6.45 -23.75 -16.89
CA ALA A 729 -5.82 -24.42 -18.03
C ALA A 729 -4.44 -24.97 -17.63
N ASP A 730 -4.10 -26.18 -18.06
CA ASP A 730 -2.78 -26.78 -17.76
C ASP A 730 -1.60 -25.90 -18.22
N VAL A 731 -1.82 -25.09 -19.26
CA VAL A 731 -0.93 -24.03 -19.72
C VAL A 731 -1.74 -22.75 -19.82
N ASP A 732 -1.53 -21.80 -18.91
CA ASP A 732 -2.25 -20.52 -18.91
C ASP A 732 -1.83 -19.63 -20.08
N ALA A 733 -0.52 -19.54 -20.30
CA ALA A 733 0.04 -18.70 -21.34
C ALA A 733 1.16 -19.41 -22.11
N ARG A 734 1.18 -19.20 -23.43
CA ARG A 734 2.23 -19.66 -24.35
C ARG A 734 2.75 -18.49 -25.15
N ILE A 735 4.06 -18.25 -25.12
CA ILE A 735 4.72 -17.31 -26.03
C ILE A 735 5.34 -18.11 -27.18
N SER A 736 4.77 -17.92 -28.37
CA SER A 736 5.30 -18.42 -29.64
C SER A 736 6.00 -17.33 -30.45
N GLY A 737 6.00 -16.08 -30.00
CA GLY A 737 6.90 -15.05 -30.52
C GLY A 737 8.34 -15.21 -30.02
N VAL A 738 9.31 -14.61 -30.72
CA VAL A 738 10.70 -14.55 -30.25
C VAL A 738 10.86 -13.42 -29.23
N LEU A 739 11.40 -13.74 -28.05
CA LEU A 739 11.86 -12.78 -27.04
C LEU A 739 13.30 -12.33 -27.36
N SER A 740 13.55 -11.02 -27.37
CA SER A 740 14.83 -10.44 -27.84
C SER A 740 15.24 -9.16 -27.09
N GLY A 741 16.44 -8.64 -27.34
CA GLY A 741 16.93 -7.36 -26.78
C GLY A 741 17.73 -7.50 -25.47
N GLY A 742 18.25 -6.38 -24.96
CA GLY A 742 19.22 -6.39 -23.85
C GLY A 742 18.67 -6.38 -22.43
N GLY A 743 17.37 -6.59 -22.24
CA GLY A 743 16.67 -6.39 -20.97
C GLY A 743 16.36 -7.68 -20.20
N THR A 744 16.27 -7.61 -18.87
CA THR A 744 15.96 -8.76 -18.00
C THR A 744 14.52 -9.22 -18.25
N PHE A 745 14.34 -10.54 -18.43
CA PHE A 745 13.04 -11.18 -18.48
C PHE A 745 12.63 -11.59 -17.07
N ASN A 746 11.57 -10.99 -16.54
CA ASN A 746 11.04 -11.28 -15.21
C ASN A 746 9.66 -11.96 -15.32
N LYS A 747 9.54 -13.21 -14.86
CA LYS A 747 8.29 -13.97 -14.80
C LYS A 747 7.71 -13.92 -13.38
N THR A 748 6.46 -13.48 -13.27
CA THR A 748 5.69 -13.40 -12.02
C THR A 748 4.30 -14.03 -12.21
N GLY A 749 3.52 -14.11 -11.12
CA GLY A 749 2.20 -14.75 -11.07
C GLY A 749 2.26 -16.28 -11.04
N GLY A 750 1.29 -16.91 -10.39
CA GLY A 750 1.27 -18.36 -10.15
C GLY A 750 1.15 -19.21 -11.43
N GLY A 751 0.65 -18.63 -12.53
CA GLY A 751 0.35 -19.32 -13.78
C GLY A 751 1.56 -19.90 -14.51
N LEU A 752 1.31 -20.94 -15.31
CA LEU A 752 2.29 -21.58 -16.17
C LEU A 752 2.50 -20.79 -17.48
N LEU A 753 3.75 -20.40 -17.72
CA LEU A 753 4.20 -19.79 -18.97
C LEU A 753 5.05 -20.76 -19.80
N GLU A 754 4.61 -21.08 -21.02
CA GLU A 754 5.38 -21.89 -21.97
C GLU A 754 6.10 -21.04 -23.02
N LEU A 755 7.40 -21.29 -23.21
CA LEU A 755 8.22 -20.73 -24.29
C LEU A 755 8.51 -21.79 -25.35
N THR A 756 8.02 -21.57 -26.57
CA THR A 756 8.10 -22.58 -27.65
C THR A 756 9.16 -22.30 -28.71
N ASN A 757 9.82 -21.15 -28.67
CA ASN A 757 10.78 -20.71 -29.68
C ASN A 757 12.18 -20.42 -29.13
N ALA A 758 13.16 -20.37 -30.03
CA ALA A 758 14.50 -19.89 -29.71
C ALA A 758 14.47 -18.39 -29.38
N ASN A 759 14.97 -18.01 -28.20
CA ASN A 759 15.00 -16.64 -27.73
C ASN A 759 16.41 -16.06 -27.79
N THR A 760 16.51 -14.73 -27.99
CA THR A 760 17.76 -14.02 -28.30
C THR A 760 18.02 -12.82 -27.38
N TYR A 761 17.28 -12.69 -26.29
CA TYR A 761 17.56 -11.64 -25.31
C TYR A 761 18.88 -11.92 -24.58
N THR A 762 19.58 -10.86 -24.19
CA THR A 762 20.98 -10.95 -23.72
C THR A 762 21.16 -10.67 -22.23
N ALA A 763 20.09 -10.44 -21.49
CA ALA A 763 20.10 -10.24 -20.05
C ALA A 763 19.40 -11.37 -19.28
N ILE A 764 19.36 -11.23 -17.96
CA ILE A 764 18.99 -12.27 -17.00
C ILE A 764 17.54 -12.76 -17.22
N THR A 765 17.30 -14.04 -16.94
CA THR A 765 15.94 -14.58 -16.77
C THR A 765 15.67 -14.76 -15.28
N SER A 766 14.61 -14.15 -14.76
CA SER A 766 14.15 -14.33 -13.39
C SER A 766 12.80 -15.03 -13.38
N VAL A 767 12.67 -16.10 -12.60
CA VAL A 767 11.42 -16.82 -12.37
C VAL A 767 11.07 -16.63 -10.90
N ASN A 768 10.25 -15.63 -10.62
CA ASN A 768 9.92 -15.23 -9.25
C ASN A 768 8.66 -15.93 -8.72
N ASP A 769 7.78 -16.40 -9.61
CA ASP A 769 6.56 -17.10 -9.22
C ASP A 769 6.03 -17.97 -10.38
N GLY A 770 5.24 -18.99 -10.02
CA GLY A 770 4.66 -19.96 -10.95
C GLY A 770 5.70 -20.80 -11.70
N LEU A 771 5.29 -21.34 -12.85
CA LEU A 771 6.13 -22.21 -13.69
C LEU A 771 6.53 -21.55 -15.01
N LEU A 772 7.81 -21.64 -15.39
CA LEU A 772 8.31 -21.29 -16.72
C LEU A 772 8.75 -22.55 -17.48
N LEU A 773 7.94 -23.01 -18.44
CA LEU A 773 8.18 -24.20 -19.25
C LEU A 773 9.01 -23.89 -20.51
N LEU A 774 10.12 -24.60 -20.68
CA LEU A 774 11.02 -24.51 -21.83
C LEU A 774 10.76 -25.65 -22.84
N SER A 775 9.92 -25.40 -23.83
CA SER A 775 9.56 -26.39 -24.87
C SER A 775 10.49 -26.36 -26.09
N HIS A 776 11.51 -25.51 -26.07
CA HIS A 776 12.56 -25.45 -27.09
C HIS A 776 13.96 -25.41 -26.46
N ALA A 777 14.94 -26.08 -27.06
CA ALA A 777 16.30 -26.23 -26.50
C ALA A 777 17.02 -24.88 -26.29
N SER A 778 16.66 -23.87 -27.07
CA SER A 778 17.15 -22.49 -26.96
C SER A 778 16.08 -21.51 -26.46
N ALA A 779 15.04 -21.98 -25.77
CA ALA A 779 14.04 -21.11 -25.14
C ALA A 779 14.65 -20.24 -24.04
N LEU A 780 15.67 -20.75 -23.34
CA LEU A 780 16.44 -20.01 -22.36
C LEU A 780 17.82 -19.64 -22.95
N PRO A 781 18.13 -18.34 -23.16
CA PRO A 781 19.45 -17.89 -23.61
C PRO A 781 20.56 -18.22 -22.62
N THR A 782 21.82 -18.09 -23.03
CA THR A 782 23.03 -18.32 -22.20
C THR A 782 23.28 -17.24 -21.15
N THR A 783 22.24 -16.51 -20.75
CA THR A 783 22.27 -15.48 -19.71
C THR A 783 22.12 -16.13 -18.33
N ASN A 784 22.31 -15.37 -17.26
CA ASN A 784 22.10 -15.90 -15.91
C ASN A 784 20.61 -16.23 -15.68
N LEU A 785 20.34 -17.31 -14.95
CA LEU A 785 19.00 -17.69 -14.50
C LEU A 785 18.86 -17.44 -12.99
N ILE A 786 17.82 -16.75 -12.59
CA ILE A 786 17.44 -16.53 -11.19
C ILE A 786 16.16 -17.28 -10.89
N LEU A 787 16.18 -18.10 -9.85
CA LEU A 787 15.01 -18.70 -9.24
C LEU A 787 14.69 -17.90 -7.97
N GLY A 788 13.62 -17.11 -8.03
CA GLY A 788 13.21 -16.14 -7.02
C GLY A 788 11.86 -16.44 -6.37
N GLY A 789 11.43 -17.70 -6.41
CA GLY A 789 10.14 -18.17 -5.89
C GLY A 789 9.47 -19.20 -6.80
N GLY A 790 9.79 -19.19 -8.10
CA GLY A 790 9.15 -20.06 -9.08
C GLY A 790 9.96 -21.28 -9.53
N ILE A 791 9.40 -22.03 -10.48
CA ILE A 791 9.90 -23.32 -10.97
C ILE A 791 10.25 -23.21 -12.46
N LEU A 792 11.41 -23.73 -12.86
CA LEU A 792 11.77 -23.88 -14.27
C LEU A 792 11.39 -25.27 -14.79
N GLY A 793 10.43 -25.35 -15.71
CA GLY A 793 10.03 -26.57 -16.40
C GLY A 793 10.94 -26.90 -17.58
N LEU A 794 11.47 -28.12 -17.61
CA LEU A 794 12.35 -28.63 -18.65
C LEU A 794 11.56 -29.49 -19.65
N GLY A 795 11.16 -28.91 -20.78
CA GLY A 795 10.41 -29.62 -21.83
C GLY A 795 11.28 -30.18 -22.96
N SER A 796 12.41 -29.55 -23.26
CA SER A 796 13.23 -29.90 -24.45
C SER A 796 14.57 -30.58 -24.16
N GLY A 797 15.18 -30.37 -23.00
CA GLY A 797 16.50 -30.91 -22.69
C GLY A 797 16.89 -30.79 -21.21
N ASP A 798 17.98 -31.46 -20.85
CA ASP A 798 18.54 -31.47 -19.50
C ASP A 798 19.25 -30.16 -19.16
N LEU A 799 19.29 -29.82 -17.87
CA LEU A 799 20.01 -28.66 -17.35
C LEU A 799 21.35 -29.07 -16.74
N THR A 800 22.27 -29.54 -17.59
CA THR A 800 23.60 -30.06 -17.17
C THR A 800 24.78 -29.18 -17.59
N ALA A 801 24.53 -28.15 -18.42
CA ALA A 801 25.57 -27.28 -18.98
C ALA A 801 25.79 -25.97 -18.18
N ARG A 802 24.95 -25.69 -17.17
CA ARG A 802 25.03 -24.47 -16.36
C ARG A 802 25.81 -24.70 -15.07
N THR A 803 26.39 -23.65 -14.51
CA THR A 803 27.07 -23.68 -13.19
C THR A 803 26.34 -22.79 -12.18
N ILE A 804 26.68 -22.87 -10.88
CA ILE A 804 26.12 -21.97 -9.87
C ILE A 804 26.87 -20.63 -9.87
N GLY A 805 26.14 -19.51 -9.85
CA GLY A 805 26.71 -18.17 -9.76
C GLY A 805 25.85 -17.08 -10.39
N THR A 806 26.43 -15.89 -10.58
CA THR A 806 25.73 -14.68 -11.06
C THR A 806 26.05 -14.32 -12.52
N GLY A 807 27.02 -15.00 -13.14
CA GLY A 807 27.51 -14.74 -14.50
C GLY A 807 26.71 -15.43 -15.60
N THR A 808 27.21 -15.34 -16.83
CA THR A 808 26.59 -15.97 -18.02
C THR A 808 26.56 -17.50 -17.90
N SER A 809 25.47 -18.12 -18.36
CA SER A 809 25.23 -19.56 -18.26
C SER A 809 25.29 -20.09 -16.83
N GLN A 810 24.98 -19.25 -15.84
CA GLN A 810 24.87 -19.66 -14.45
C GLN A 810 23.42 -19.73 -13.98
N VAL A 811 23.22 -20.30 -12.80
CA VAL A 811 21.96 -20.35 -12.06
C VAL A 811 22.19 -19.88 -10.64
N GLN A 812 21.25 -19.11 -10.11
CA GLN A 812 21.22 -18.72 -8.71
C GLN A 812 19.81 -18.78 -8.11
N TRP A 813 19.75 -19.01 -6.81
CA TRP A 813 18.54 -18.92 -6.00
C TRP A 813 18.55 -17.66 -5.15
N THR A 814 17.45 -16.92 -5.20
CA THR A 814 17.22 -15.72 -4.37
C THR A 814 16.08 -15.93 -3.37
N ALA A 815 15.17 -16.86 -3.64
CA ALA A 815 14.16 -17.37 -2.73
C ALA A 815 14.03 -18.91 -2.89
N ASP A 816 12.92 -19.48 -2.42
CA ASP A 816 12.52 -20.85 -2.75
C ASP A 816 12.41 -21.02 -4.27
N GLY A 817 12.57 -22.24 -4.77
CA GLY A 817 12.44 -22.45 -6.21
C GLY A 817 13.10 -23.73 -6.69
N GLY A 818 12.83 -24.06 -7.94
CA GLY A 818 12.95 -25.44 -8.36
C GLY A 818 12.98 -25.71 -9.84
N PHE A 819 12.87 -27.00 -10.14
CA PHE A 819 12.76 -27.51 -11.49
C PHE A 819 11.62 -28.52 -11.60
N ALA A 820 11.10 -28.69 -12.80
CA ALA A 820 10.14 -29.74 -13.14
C ALA A 820 10.50 -30.33 -14.50
N ALA A 821 10.07 -31.57 -14.78
CA ALA A 821 10.37 -32.26 -16.03
C ALA A 821 9.10 -32.47 -16.86
N PHE A 822 9.21 -32.27 -18.17
CA PHE A 822 8.11 -32.43 -19.11
C PHE A 822 8.52 -33.28 -20.34
N GLY A 823 7.60 -34.14 -20.80
CA GLY A 823 7.68 -34.99 -21.98
C GLY A 823 8.66 -36.17 -21.90
N ALA A 824 9.68 -36.09 -21.07
CA ALA A 824 10.65 -37.15 -20.79
C ALA A 824 11.36 -36.89 -19.46
N THR A 825 12.00 -37.91 -18.88
CA THR A 825 12.85 -37.71 -17.71
C THR A 825 13.93 -36.67 -18.00
N ARG A 826 14.09 -35.67 -17.13
CA ARG A 826 15.06 -34.57 -17.30
C ARG A 826 16.07 -34.49 -16.16
N ALA A 827 17.34 -34.36 -16.51
CA ALA A 827 18.42 -34.27 -15.54
C ALA A 827 18.80 -32.82 -15.18
N VAL A 828 19.12 -32.58 -13.91
CA VAL A 828 19.69 -31.30 -13.42
C VAL A 828 21.03 -31.55 -12.72
N LYS A 829 22.09 -30.88 -13.20
CA LYS A 829 23.45 -30.98 -12.63
C LYS A 829 24.26 -29.71 -12.91
N PHE A 830 24.97 -29.20 -11.90
CA PHE A 830 25.74 -27.95 -12.05
C PHE A 830 27.26 -28.14 -11.96
N SER A 831 27.72 -29.17 -11.23
CA SER A 831 29.14 -29.46 -11.10
C SER A 831 29.39 -30.94 -10.84
N ALA A 832 30.64 -31.37 -10.98
CA ALA A 832 31.06 -32.72 -10.60
C ALA A 832 31.25 -32.88 -9.08
N THR A 833 31.31 -31.77 -8.33
CA THR A 833 31.56 -31.76 -6.88
C THR A 833 30.26 -31.60 -6.10
N THR A 834 30.28 -31.97 -4.81
CA THR A 834 29.18 -31.69 -3.90
C THR A 834 29.04 -30.19 -3.67
N ILE A 835 27.81 -29.68 -3.73
CA ILE A 835 27.48 -28.29 -3.42
C ILE A 835 26.95 -28.22 -1.98
N ASN A 836 27.47 -27.31 -1.18
CA ASN A 836 26.93 -27.06 0.15
C ASN A 836 25.57 -26.37 0.03
N TRP A 837 24.57 -26.79 0.81
CA TRP A 837 23.23 -26.21 0.75
C TRP A 837 23.22 -24.70 1.01
N THR A 838 24.13 -24.23 1.86
CA THR A 838 24.30 -22.81 2.18
C THR A 838 25.41 -22.15 1.34
N ALA A 839 25.83 -22.76 0.23
CA ALA A 839 26.78 -22.12 -0.69
C ALA A 839 26.14 -20.85 -1.25
N THR A 840 26.96 -19.83 -1.48
CA THR A 840 26.51 -18.60 -2.13
C THR A 840 25.82 -18.92 -3.46
N ASN A 841 24.63 -18.35 -3.66
CA ASN A 841 23.78 -18.53 -4.85
C ASN A 841 23.05 -19.89 -4.97
N PHE A 842 23.17 -20.80 -4.00
CA PHE A 842 22.38 -22.04 -3.96
C PHE A 842 21.43 -22.02 -2.77
N ILE A 843 20.13 -22.28 -3.00
CA ILE A 843 18.99 -22.35 -2.06
C ILE A 843 19.08 -21.39 -0.86
N GLY A 844 19.96 -21.67 0.10
CA GLY A 844 20.24 -20.82 1.26
C GLY A 844 19.80 -21.47 2.56
N GLY A 845 20.09 -20.82 3.69
CA GLY A 845 19.57 -21.27 4.99
C GLY A 845 18.07 -21.03 5.07
N GLY A 846 17.29 -22.03 5.51
CA GLY A 846 15.85 -21.89 5.75
C GLY A 846 14.96 -21.90 4.49
N ARG A 847 15.52 -22.11 3.31
CA ARG A 847 14.80 -22.12 2.02
C ARG A 847 14.56 -23.53 1.49
N THR A 848 13.54 -23.68 0.66
CA THR A 848 13.05 -24.95 0.13
C THR A 848 13.53 -25.17 -1.31
N LEU A 849 14.06 -26.37 -1.57
CA LEU A 849 14.29 -26.84 -2.93
C LEU A 849 13.01 -27.52 -3.44
N VAL A 850 12.43 -26.98 -4.49
CA VAL A 850 11.19 -27.52 -5.09
C VAL A 850 11.55 -28.42 -6.27
N LEU A 851 10.98 -29.62 -6.34
CA LEU A 851 11.18 -30.56 -7.43
C LEU A 851 9.82 -31.05 -7.96
N GLY A 852 9.62 -31.04 -9.27
CA GLY A 852 8.32 -31.37 -9.87
C GLY A 852 7.32 -30.22 -9.77
N HIS A 853 6.11 -30.46 -10.28
CA HIS A 853 5.00 -29.50 -10.31
C HIS A 853 3.70 -30.25 -10.62
N ALA A 854 2.54 -29.71 -10.24
CA ALA A 854 1.24 -30.34 -10.47
C ALA A 854 0.93 -30.65 -11.95
N THR A 855 1.44 -29.83 -12.86
CA THR A 855 1.27 -30.02 -14.32
C THR A 855 2.41 -30.81 -14.98
N ALA A 856 3.44 -31.23 -14.23
CA ALA A 856 4.55 -31.99 -14.78
C ALA A 856 4.11 -33.41 -15.16
N ASP A 857 4.54 -33.89 -16.32
CA ASP A 857 4.16 -35.21 -16.83
C ASP A 857 5.33 -36.22 -16.87
N ALA A 858 6.50 -35.84 -16.36
CA ALA A 858 7.69 -36.67 -16.37
C ALA A 858 8.55 -36.52 -15.10
N THR A 859 9.42 -37.50 -14.87
CA THR A 859 10.32 -37.55 -13.71
C THR A 859 11.47 -36.53 -13.84
N LEU A 860 11.69 -35.72 -12.81
CA LEU A 860 12.90 -34.91 -12.68
C LEU A 860 14.03 -35.70 -12.00
N ASP A 861 15.18 -35.84 -12.64
CA ASP A 861 16.38 -36.45 -12.07
C ASP A 861 17.38 -35.39 -11.56
N TRP A 862 17.38 -35.17 -10.25
CA TRP A 862 18.36 -34.35 -9.55
C TRP A 862 19.67 -35.11 -9.36
N GLN A 863 20.62 -34.88 -10.25
CA GLN A 863 21.94 -35.55 -10.25
C GLN A 863 23.00 -34.82 -9.43
N GLN A 864 22.75 -33.56 -9.06
CA GLN A 864 23.71 -32.72 -8.34
C GLN A 864 23.91 -33.24 -6.91
N PRO A 865 25.12 -33.68 -6.52
CA PRO A 865 25.38 -34.04 -5.12
C PRO A 865 25.30 -32.80 -4.23
N ILE A 866 24.66 -32.93 -3.06
CA ILE A 866 24.41 -31.83 -2.12
C ILE A 866 24.85 -32.18 -0.70
N SER A 867 25.39 -31.19 0.02
CA SER A 867 25.72 -31.32 1.43
C SER A 867 24.75 -30.53 2.30
N MET A 868 24.15 -31.15 3.31
CA MET A 868 23.21 -30.48 4.21
C MET A 868 23.88 -29.40 5.08
N ASN A 869 25.20 -29.45 5.24
CA ASN A 869 25.99 -28.45 5.98
C ASN A 869 25.40 -28.08 7.37
N GLY A 870 25.01 -29.07 8.16
CA GLY A 870 24.68 -28.88 9.59
C GLY A 870 23.35 -28.21 9.94
N GLY A 871 22.43 -27.98 8.99
CA GLY A 871 21.10 -27.42 9.29
C GLY A 871 19.94 -28.25 8.72
N ALA A 872 18.72 -27.97 9.15
CA ALA A 872 17.49 -28.56 8.61
C ALA A 872 17.30 -28.15 7.14
N ARG A 873 16.95 -29.09 6.26
CA ARG A 873 16.78 -28.88 4.81
C ARG A 873 15.47 -29.45 4.33
N THR A 874 14.74 -28.67 3.55
CA THR A 874 13.44 -29.05 3.03
C THR A 874 13.52 -29.24 1.51
N VAL A 875 13.02 -30.38 1.05
CA VAL A 875 12.76 -30.68 -0.35
C VAL A 875 11.27 -30.90 -0.50
N GLU A 876 10.63 -30.02 -1.26
CA GLU A 876 9.23 -30.16 -1.63
C GLU A 876 9.12 -30.85 -2.97
N VAL A 877 8.19 -31.80 -3.09
CA VAL A 877 7.92 -32.47 -4.37
C VAL A 877 6.47 -32.30 -4.78
N GLY A 878 6.27 -31.63 -5.93
CA GLY A 878 4.96 -31.48 -6.54
C GLY A 878 4.47 -32.79 -7.14
N ASP A 879 3.16 -33.04 -7.03
CA ASP A 879 2.50 -34.26 -7.52
C ASP A 879 2.04 -34.08 -8.97
N GLY A 880 2.87 -34.53 -9.91
CA GLY A 880 2.57 -34.54 -11.34
C GLY A 880 1.92 -35.86 -11.76
N SER A 881 1.87 -36.12 -13.07
CA SER A 881 1.30 -37.37 -13.58
C SER A 881 2.30 -38.54 -13.64
N ALA A 882 3.56 -38.33 -13.24
CA ALA A 882 4.59 -39.36 -13.27
C ALA A 882 4.48 -40.26 -12.02
N GLU A 883 4.73 -41.56 -12.16
CA GLU A 883 4.73 -42.48 -10.99
C GLU A 883 5.80 -42.10 -9.95
N ILE A 884 6.91 -41.53 -10.44
CA ILE A 884 7.96 -40.91 -9.63
C ILE A 884 8.14 -39.50 -10.17
N ASP A 885 7.72 -38.49 -9.43
CA ASP A 885 7.82 -37.08 -9.84
C ASP A 885 9.26 -36.58 -9.81
N ALA A 886 10.02 -37.00 -8.80
CA ALA A 886 11.42 -36.63 -8.66
C ALA A 886 12.29 -37.81 -8.22
N VAL A 887 13.48 -37.90 -8.80
CA VAL A 887 14.57 -38.79 -8.39
C VAL A 887 15.73 -37.92 -7.91
N MET A 888 16.25 -38.20 -6.72
CA MET A 888 17.55 -37.70 -6.30
C MET A 888 18.59 -38.82 -6.47
N SER A 889 19.30 -38.76 -7.60
CA SER A 889 20.40 -39.68 -7.94
C SER A 889 21.77 -39.13 -7.52
N GLY A 890 21.87 -37.84 -7.24
CA GLY A 890 23.01 -37.23 -6.58
C GLY A 890 23.09 -37.63 -5.10
N LEU A 891 24.31 -37.82 -4.59
CA LEU A 891 24.52 -38.12 -3.17
C LEU A 891 24.15 -36.92 -2.28
N ILE A 892 23.31 -37.16 -1.27
CA ILE A 892 23.09 -36.23 -0.15
C ILE A 892 24.00 -36.62 1.02
N ASN A 893 24.84 -35.69 1.49
CA ASN A 893 25.80 -35.92 2.58
C ASN A 893 25.83 -34.78 3.60
N GLY A 894 26.72 -34.88 4.59
CA GLY A 894 26.94 -33.84 5.61
C GLY A 894 25.83 -33.73 6.65
N GLY A 895 26.00 -32.83 7.62
CA GLY A 895 25.07 -32.69 8.75
C GLY A 895 25.76 -32.92 10.10
N THR A 896 25.05 -32.60 11.18
CA THR A 896 25.47 -32.88 12.56
C THR A 896 24.33 -33.59 13.29
N THR A 897 24.66 -34.56 14.14
CA THR A 897 23.67 -35.34 14.89
C THR A 897 22.77 -34.42 15.73
N GLY A 898 21.45 -34.55 15.60
CA GLY A 898 20.45 -33.89 16.46
C GLY A 898 19.85 -32.57 15.98
N ASN A 899 20.38 -31.91 14.93
CA ASN A 899 19.94 -30.55 14.53
C ASN A 899 19.86 -30.31 13.00
N SER A 900 19.81 -31.36 12.18
CA SER A 900 19.86 -31.24 10.71
C SER A 900 18.90 -32.19 9.95
N PRO A 901 17.57 -32.18 10.22
CA PRO A 901 16.66 -33.10 9.55
C PRO A 901 16.56 -32.84 8.03
N PHE A 902 16.38 -33.92 7.27
CA PHE A 902 15.93 -33.88 5.88
C PHE A 902 14.41 -33.97 5.87
N ASN A 903 13.74 -32.91 5.44
CA ASN A 903 12.29 -32.82 5.38
C ASN A 903 11.82 -33.02 3.95
N LYS A 904 10.98 -34.03 3.73
CA LYS A 904 10.22 -34.24 2.49
C LYS A 904 8.79 -33.71 2.69
N THR A 905 8.43 -32.72 1.88
CA THR A 905 7.09 -32.11 1.83
C THR A 905 6.50 -32.24 0.41
N GLY A 906 5.25 -31.80 0.24
CA GLY A 906 4.51 -31.91 -1.03
C GLY A 906 3.97 -33.32 -1.30
N GLU A 907 2.87 -33.39 -2.04
CA GLU A 907 2.12 -34.63 -2.28
C GLU A 907 2.85 -35.63 -3.20
N GLY A 908 3.83 -35.17 -3.99
CA GLY A 908 4.49 -36.00 -5.00
C GLY A 908 5.45 -37.06 -4.43
N THR A 909 5.86 -37.97 -5.31
CA THR A 909 6.76 -39.09 -5.04
C THR A 909 8.22 -38.72 -5.30
N LEU A 910 9.05 -38.77 -4.24
CA LEU A 910 10.50 -38.59 -4.30
C LEU A 910 11.22 -39.95 -4.17
N ALA A 911 12.02 -40.33 -5.16
CA ALA A 911 12.86 -41.53 -5.08
C ALA A 911 14.33 -41.22 -4.78
N PHE A 912 14.89 -41.91 -3.80
CA PHE A 912 16.34 -41.94 -3.53
C PHE A 912 16.98 -43.12 -4.23
N THR A 913 17.77 -42.84 -5.28
CA THR A 913 18.52 -43.87 -6.03
C THR A 913 20.00 -43.88 -5.67
N ALA A 914 20.52 -42.82 -5.05
CA ALA A 914 21.80 -42.85 -4.34
C ALA A 914 21.64 -43.39 -2.90
N GLN A 915 22.70 -44.02 -2.38
CA GLN A 915 22.81 -44.31 -0.96
C GLN A 915 23.29 -43.07 -0.21
N ASN A 916 22.39 -42.40 0.51
CA ASN A 916 22.69 -41.14 1.18
C ASN A 916 23.50 -41.33 2.47
N THR A 917 24.26 -40.30 2.86
CA THR A 917 25.21 -40.34 3.99
C THR A 917 25.10 -39.15 4.96
N TYR A 918 24.03 -38.37 4.85
CA TYR A 918 23.79 -37.23 5.73
C TYR A 918 23.50 -37.61 7.19
N SER A 919 23.80 -36.71 8.11
CA SER A 919 23.50 -36.88 9.54
C SER A 919 22.28 -36.05 9.93
N GLY A 920 21.32 -36.65 10.65
CA GLY A 920 20.05 -36.03 11.02
C GLY A 920 18.85 -36.92 10.70
N ASP A 921 17.69 -36.62 11.28
CA ASP A 921 16.47 -37.40 11.05
C ASP A 921 15.92 -37.20 9.64
N THR A 922 15.18 -38.18 9.12
CA THR A 922 14.43 -38.04 7.87
C THR A 922 12.96 -37.89 8.22
N ILE A 923 12.35 -36.76 7.86
CA ILE A 923 10.96 -36.44 8.18
C ILE A 923 10.18 -36.41 6.87
N ILE A 924 9.10 -37.19 6.79
CA ILE A 924 8.19 -37.22 5.65
C ILE A 924 6.85 -36.70 6.14
N THR A 925 6.51 -35.49 5.71
CA THR A 925 5.30 -34.79 6.13
C THR A 925 4.14 -35.01 5.16
N ALA A 926 4.42 -35.18 3.86
CA ALA A 926 3.42 -35.43 2.83
C ALA A 926 4.00 -36.24 1.65
N GLY A 927 3.10 -36.86 0.88
CA GLY A 927 3.43 -37.65 -0.30
C GLY A 927 4.25 -38.91 0.00
N THR A 928 5.02 -39.36 -0.99
CA THR A 928 5.82 -40.59 -0.90
C THR A 928 7.32 -40.31 -0.93
N LEU A 929 8.08 -40.85 0.03
CA LEU A 929 9.52 -41.06 -0.10
C LEU A 929 9.79 -42.53 -0.46
N MET A 930 10.34 -42.77 -1.64
CA MET A 930 10.68 -44.09 -2.16
C MET A 930 12.17 -44.38 -2.03
N ILE A 931 12.52 -45.51 -1.43
CA ILE A 931 13.89 -46.04 -1.40
C ILE A 931 14.11 -46.90 -2.64
N GLY A 932 14.98 -46.44 -3.54
CA GLY A 932 15.22 -47.05 -4.84
C GLY A 932 14.13 -46.76 -5.86
N ASN A 933 14.31 -47.30 -7.07
CA ASN A 933 13.38 -47.19 -8.20
C ASN A 933 13.30 -48.50 -9.01
N GLY A 934 13.45 -49.65 -8.33
CA GLY A 934 13.49 -50.99 -8.92
C GLY A 934 14.90 -51.53 -9.18
N GLY A 935 15.95 -50.71 -8.94
CA GLY A 935 17.34 -51.13 -9.04
C GLY A 935 17.95 -51.70 -7.75
N THR A 936 19.28 -51.88 -7.78
CA THR A 936 20.09 -52.39 -6.66
C THR A 936 20.73 -51.32 -5.77
N THR A 937 20.39 -50.05 -5.97
CA THR A 937 20.90 -48.91 -5.21
C THR A 937 19.76 -48.04 -4.69
N GLY A 938 20.08 -47.13 -3.76
CA GLY A 938 19.10 -46.20 -3.17
C GLY A 938 18.90 -46.44 -1.69
N GLY A 939 18.95 -45.35 -0.91
CA GLY A 939 18.68 -45.40 0.51
C GLY A 939 18.72 -44.05 1.20
N VAL A 940 17.86 -43.90 2.21
CA VAL A 940 18.00 -42.96 3.33
C VAL A 940 19.36 -43.17 4.03
N SER A 941 19.84 -42.16 4.77
CA SER A 941 21.12 -42.27 5.44
C SER A 941 21.12 -43.24 6.63
N GLN A 942 22.16 -44.08 6.71
CA GLN A 942 22.44 -44.93 7.86
C GLN A 942 23.06 -44.15 9.04
N ASN A 943 23.45 -42.89 8.82
CA ASN A 943 23.89 -41.97 9.88
C ASN A 943 22.71 -41.24 10.54
N SER A 944 21.50 -41.41 10.02
CA SER A 944 20.27 -40.88 10.60
C SER A 944 19.86 -41.72 11.83
N THR A 945 19.30 -41.06 12.84
CA THR A 945 18.82 -41.73 14.07
C THR A 945 17.37 -42.17 13.96
N THR A 946 16.53 -41.38 13.28
CA THR A 946 15.08 -41.63 13.18
C THR A 946 14.58 -41.32 11.76
N ILE A 947 13.68 -42.17 11.26
CA ILE A 947 12.80 -41.86 10.13
C ILE A 947 11.40 -41.61 10.71
N ILE A 948 10.84 -40.45 10.44
CA ILE A 948 9.51 -40.01 10.90
C ILE A 948 8.59 -39.95 9.68
N VAL A 949 7.48 -40.67 9.74
CA VAL A 949 6.42 -40.67 8.73
C VAL A 949 5.17 -40.09 9.40
N GLU A 950 4.75 -38.90 8.97
CA GLU A 950 3.56 -38.24 9.50
C GLU A 950 2.28 -38.80 8.87
N SER A 951 1.13 -38.41 9.43
CA SER A 951 -0.17 -38.94 9.01
C SER A 951 -0.45 -38.60 7.54
N GLY A 952 -0.74 -39.62 6.73
CA GLY A 952 -1.00 -39.47 5.29
C GLY A 952 0.25 -39.60 4.40
N ALA A 953 1.46 -39.55 4.97
CA ALA A 953 2.70 -39.75 4.22
C ALA A 953 3.07 -41.23 4.06
N ILE A 954 3.86 -41.55 3.03
CA ILE A 954 4.27 -42.91 2.71
C ILE A 954 5.80 -43.02 2.63
N LEU A 955 6.36 -44.00 3.33
CA LEU A 955 7.71 -44.50 3.10
C LEU A 955 7.61 -45.80 2.27
N ALA A 956 8.05 -45.76 1.02
CA ALA A 956 8.03 -46.89 0.10
C ALA A 956 9.43 -47.48 -0.11
N VAL A 957 9.50 -48.77 -0.45
CA VAL A 957 10.76 -49.45 -0.80
C VAL A 957 10.57 -50.13 -2.15
N ASN A 958 11.36 -49.73 -3.14
CA ASN A 958 11.38 -50.29 -4.48
C ASN A 958 12.82 -50.70 -4.84
N ARG A 959 13.25 -51.85 -4.34
CA ARG A 959 14.61 -52.42 -4.48
C ARG A 959 14.49 -53.84 -5.03
N SER A 960 15.31 -54.19 -6.02
CA SER A 960 15.31 -55.56 -6.60
C SER A 960 15.98 -56.61 -5.70
N ASP A 961 16.71 -56.17 -4.67
CA ASP A 961 17.44 -56.96 -3.69
C ASP A 961 17.11 -56.49 -2.26
N THR A 962 17.53 -57.27 -1.28
CA THR A 962 17.33 -56.94 0.14
C THR A 962 18.05 -55.65 0.52
N VAL A 963 17.34 -54.69 1.09
CA VAL A 963 17.91 -53.46 1.66
C VAL A 963 17.97 -53.54 3.18
N THR A 964 19.10 -53.13 3.77
CA THR A 964 19.25 -52.96 5.21
C THR A 964 19.51 -51.50 5.51
N GLN A 965 18.58 -50.82 6.19
CA GLN A 965 18.66 -49.39 6.53
C GLN A 965 19.12 -49.17 7.97
N GLY A 966 20.32 -49.68 8.30
CA GLY A 966 20.99 -49.40 9.57
C GLY A 966 20.19 -49.69 10.84
N GLY A 967 20.48 -48.92 11.91
CA GLY A 967 19.81 -48.97 13.21
C GLY A 967 18.79 -47.84 13.43
N ASN A 968 18.29 -47.24 12.34
CA ASN A 968 17.35 -46.12 12.39
C ASN A 968 16.04 -46.52 13.09
N ALA A 969 15.58 -45.70 14.05
CA ALA A 969 14.24 -45.86 14.61
C ALA A 969 13.18 -45.41 13.58
N LEU A 970 12.14 -46.22 13.33
CA LEU A 970 11.01 -45.81 12.50
C LEU A 970 9.86 -45.35 13.41
N LYS A 971 9.44 -44.09 13.26
CA LYS A 971 8.25 -43.52 13.91
C LYS A 971 7.19 -43.26 12.85
N VAL A 972 5.99 -43.79 13.06
CA VAL A 972 4.84 -43.61 12.18
C VAL A 972 3.72 -43.02 13.05
N ALA A 973 3.18 -41.88 12.62
CA ALA A 973 2.13 -41.15 13.33
C ALA A 973 0.72 -41.70 13.03
#